data_AF-A0A7R7XQ50-F1
#
_entry.id   AF-A0A7R7XQ50-F1
#
_cell.length_a   1.000
_cell.length_b   1.000
_cell.length_c   1.000
_cell.angle_alpha   90.00
_cell.angle_beta   90.00
_cell.angle_gamma   90.00
#
_symmetry.space_group_name_H-M   'P 1'
#
loop_
_entity.id
_entity.type
_entity.pdbx_description
1 polymer ?
#
loop_
_entity_poly.entity_id
_entity_poly.type
_entity_poly.pdbx_seq_one_letter_code
_entity_poly.pdbx_strand_id
1 'polypeptide(L)'
;MIRRNSDIEIQLPDAGPAVAPETHSEPDIEMLSDESPSSLSLPAHLATRFARKTSVVRRSSAVSSRRGSISSLHSQHSSASHGVTATENIAQHLRRASILESRKARLADRALHAEKVRLRAALTKAATRNLQREGRALAAQQARERLLAEITAKCEEEVRRAKKKAEDNREKKAAEHARLRVEMAEKFAEAEKRRLLYQQTPRRHRTSSSTTEERKTATMKHLTEDAAARKVQRVWRTYHARLIMREFLSLNITTERIRDMSFEEVGALLSEEKVLSTTARVLRLCGLQDMESGTIGGRGAVRTFLSSYLIVTHPAEVLSGDGEQEQDLIFKAQELLSAFKQVTLLLSSGCCSPATISAEIQTLCEEYNVFFSAFHAWKTHDSSVLIEIMLAQFVELELIWQTVKDDQAGGVADDYRQGIRQNQILLLARLKRLAGPDRAMQMVRDALKRAKRQKKKSASKQAIPRSAEVASATTTTEALTESVASPISESFNNVDSAVLQELEKQRISPHERFTKILTALPENRALVHELLINKEFKIEEESYTEPRKRVMEHMCALMRRDVEAGMGTNWIVAMATVIQDRLLRSLRPGNSLHVLISEVLDPKLVENQCKAGAFSYDAFFNFMTSILPKLCAPYRDPAVNAFAEDISGDAIDRLARLMGIIDLLSLDHTNFMIQVAAPQLIQEAPGYEQRTFERGLQDGSFGIGKSRRFWRTHRKIIADEMRKRDPENVHGEPQPPASKIYAHGLIDLVFSNAPVSDDLVPETLELDRQRLNTLHAQAFKIVATASILLTAKNLLKRDARAQWKAEADRILSLNFNDVSSDRIQSILESTHPMPSNASTQLTATIRRVLSPVATACAAASLTASQTSVEVHTEIPAQGPPFSSDSTNTTTSSTPGNGATGFADPVARLILSRLRGHVLSRLSASSASERVRATSTASQSLAGAGMPEFVNQVGQLTEELGKVREVDWLCHGMIYEGILSESGRLSPVS
;
A
#
# COMPACT_ATOMS: atom_id res chain seq x y z
N MET A 1 2.76 73.36 10.13
CA MET A 1 4.17 73.77 10.26
C MET A 1 5.03 72.73 9.55
N ILE A 2 5.75 73.16 8.49
CA ILE A 2 7.00 72.59 7.90
C ILE A 2 6.92 71.13 7.40
N ARG A 3 7.19 70.70 6.15
CA ARG A 3 7.55 71.20 4.80
C ARG A 3 7.28 69.97 3.86
N ARG A 4 6.60 70.08 2.70
CA ARG A 4 7.15 70.24 1.33
C ARG A 4 8.24 69.19 0.99
N ASN A 5 8.26 68.44 -0.12
CA ASN A 5 7.89 68.68 -1.53
C ASN A 5 8.15 67.35 -2.31
N SER A 6 7.25 66.81 -3.14
CA SER A 6 6.94 67.10 -4.57
C SER A 6 7.74 66.25 -5.58
N ASP A 7 7.00 65.54 -6.44
CA ASP A 7 7.08 65.40 -7.90
C ASP A 7 8.45 65.29 -8.60
N ILE A 8 8.54 64.39 -9.59
CA ILE A 8 8.97 64.71 -10.97
C ILE A 8 8.74 63.50 -11.90
N GLU A 9 8.07 63.80 -13.02
CA GLU A 9 7.81 62.97 -14.20
C GLU A 9 9.02 62.89 -15.17
N ILE A 10 9.12 61.72 -15.82
CA ILE A 10 9.43 61.48 -17.25
C ILE A 10 10.77 62.00 -17.83
N GLN A 11 11.60 61.05 -18.30
CA GLN A 11 12.26 61.17 -19.62
C GLN A 11 12.75 59.81 -20.14
N LEU A 12 12.30 59.45 -21.35
CA LEU A 12 12.86 58.41 -22.21
C LEU A 12 14.16 58.91 -22.87
N PRO A 13 15.05 57.99 -23.30
CA PRO A 13 15.42 58.00 -24.71
C PRO A 13 15.56 56.61 -25.36
N ASP A 14 15.84 56.65 -26.66
CA ASP A 14 15.44 55.80 -27.77
C ASP A 14 16.60 54.93 -28.35
N ALA A 15 16.21 53.88 -29.08
CA ALA A 15 16.85 53.15 -30.20
C ALA A 15 18.27 52.50 -30.12
N GLY A 16 18.28 51.15 -29.98
CA GLY A 16 19.01 50.04 -30.69
C GLY A 16 20.51 50.10 -31.11
N PRO A 17 21.11 49.02 -31.69
CA PRO A 17 20.59 47.67 -31.99
C PRO A 17 21.54 46.45 -31.68
N ALA A 18 20.94 45.25 -31.78
CA ALA A 18 21.48 43.94 -32.23
C ALA A 18 22.55 43.14 -31.42
N VAL A 19 22.20 41.90 -31.03
CA VAL A 19 22.71 40.58 -31.51
C VAL A 19 22.16 39.44 -30.60
N ALA A 20 21.61 38.37 -31.20
CA ALA A 20 21.05 37.14 -30.58
C ALA A 20 22.17 36.12 -30.18
N PRO A 21 21.95 34.87 -29.68
CA PRO A 21 20.75 34.10 -29.24
C PRO A 21 20.92 33.56 -27.77
N GLU A 22 20.02 32.85 -27.08
CA GLU A 22 19.63 31.43 -27.20
C GLU A 22 18.49 31.13 -26.20
N THR A 23 17.54 30.27 -26.60
CA THR A 23 16.42 29.78 -25.78
C THR A 23 16.37 28.26 -25.83
N HIS A 24 16.45 27.62 -24.66
CA HIS A 24 16.07 26.23 -24.37
C HIS A 24 15.40 26.24 -22.99
N SER A 25 14.07 26.24 -22.87
CA SER A 25 13.15 25.08 -22.83
C SER A 25 13.29 24.24 -21.55
N GLU A 26 12.58 24.66 -20.49
CA GLU A 26 12.26 23.85 -19.31
C GLU A 26 11.10 22.88 -19.61
N PRO A 27 11.08 21.68 -18.99
CA PRO A 27 9.99 20.70 -19.12
C PRO A 27 8.84 20.94 -18.12
N ASP A 28 7.63 20.74 -18.64
CA ASP A 28 6.34 20.85 -17.96
C ASP A 28 6.13 19.78 -16.87
N ILE A 29 5.44 20.23 -15.83
CA ILE A 29 5.02 19.50 -14.64
C ILE A 29 3.69 18.78 -14.94
N GLU A 30 3.69 17.44 -14.93
CA GLU A 30 2.50 16.61 -15.03
C GLU A 30 1.77 16.51 -13.68
N MET A 31 0.48 16.86 -13.70
CA MET A 31 -0.49 16.67 -12.62
C MET A 31 -1.32 15.42 -12.93
N LEU A 32 -1.26 14.42 -12.05
CA LEU A 32 -2.08 13.20 -12.07
C LEU A 32 -3.42 13.44 -11.34
N SER A 33 -4.51 12.95 -11.93
CA SER A 33 -5.80 12.73 -11.29
C SER A 33 -6.35 11.36 -11.74
N ASP A 34 -6.64 10.49 -10.76
CA ASP A 34 -7.29 9.19 -10.92
C ASP A 34 -8.80 9.32 -11.18
N GLU A 35 -9.31 8.69 -12.23
CA GLU A 35 -10.70 8.22 -12.33
C GLU A 35 -10.72 6.87 -13.08
N SER A 36 -11.41 5.88 -12.50
CA SER A 36 -11.55 4.50 -12.99
C SER A 36 -12.83 4.35 -13.87
N PRO A 37 -13.07 3.23 -14.57
CA PRO A 37 -13.23 3.22 -16.02
C PRO A 37 -14.68 3.08 -16.50
N SER A 38 -15.04 3.82 -17.57
CA SER A 38 -16.27 3.58 -18.33
C SER A 38 -15.99 2.77 -19.61
N SER A 39 -16.90 1.83 -19.87
CA SER A 39 -16.85 0.72 -20.83
C SER A 39 -16.37 1.06 -22.25
N LEU A 40 -15.50 0.19 -22.77
CA LEU A 40 -14.97 0.17 -24.14
C LEU A 40 -16.07 0.15 -25.22
N SER A 41 -16.16 1.23 -26.01
CA SER A 41 -16.86 1.22 -27.31
C SER A 41 -15.84 1.04 -28.43
N LEU A 42 -16.07 0.06 -29.31
CA LEU A 42 -15.19 -0.25 -30.44
C LEU A 42 -15.09 0.94 -31.43
N PRO A 43 -13.88 1.24 -31.96
CA PRO A 43 -13.68 2.33 -32.92
C PRO A 43 -14.52 2.20 -34.20
N ALA A 44 -15.08 3.32 -34.64
CA ALA A 44 -16.02 3.45 -35.76
C ALA A 44 -15.60 2.81 -37.10
N HIS A 45 -14.32 2.47 -37.29
CA HIS A 45 -13.83 1.85 -38.54
C HIS A 45 -14.21 0.37 -38.70
N LEU A 46 -14.57 -0.33 -37.61
CA LEU A 46 -15.05 -1.73 -37.67
C LEU A 46 -16.56 -1.81 -37.93
N ALA A 47 -17.34 -0.82 -37.49
CA ALA A 47 -18.78 -0.72 -37.77
C ALA A 47 -19.07 -0.48 -39.27
N THR A 48 -18.16 0.19 -39.98
CA THR A 48 -18.32 0.50 -41.41
C THR A 48 -18.13 -0.67 -42.36
N ARG A 49 -17.62 -1.82 -41.91
CA ARG A 49 -17.45 -3.01 -42.78
C ARG A 49 -18.69 -3.90 -42.91
N PHE A 50 -19.72 -3.69 -42.08
CA PHE A 50 -20.93 -4.51 -42.08
C PHE A 50 -22.15 -3.87 -42.78
N ALA A 51 -22.04 -2.63 -43.25
CA ALA A 51 -23.10 -1.97 -44.02
C ALA A 51 -22.87 -2.15 -45.53
N ARG A 52 -23.41 -3.23 -46.14
CA ARG A 52 -23.55 -3.31 -47.60
C ARG A 52 -24.80 -2.55 -48.03
N LYS A 53 -24.62 -1.53 -48.89
CA LYS A 53 -25.70 -0.97 -49.72
C LYS A 53 -25.62 -1.55 -51.13
N THR A 54 -26.80 -1.95 -51.62
CA THR A 54 -27.10 -2.55 -52.91
C THR A 54 -27.33 -1.49 -54.00
N SER A 55 -26.77 -1.75 -55.18
CA SER A 55 -27.22 -1.42 -56.55
C SER A 55 -27.67 0.01 -56.92
N VAL A 56 -27.20 0.52 -58.08
CA VAL A 56 -28.03 0.87 -59.27
C VAL A 56 -27.19 1.58 -60.38
N VAL A 57 -27.04 0.88 -61.51
CA VAL A 57 -27.29 1.28 -62.92
C VAL A 57 -26.66 2.54 -63.57
N ARG A 58 -25.79 2.32 -64.58
CA ARG A 58 -25.86 2.75 -66.04
C ARG A 58 -24.45 2.63 -66.68
N ARG A 59 -24.22 1.77 -67.69
CA ARG A 59 -24.29 2.01 -69.17
C ARG A 59 -23.55 3.30 -69.60
N SER A 60 -22.72 3.38 -70.64
CA SER A 60 -22.34 2.48 -71.76
C SER A 60 -21.25 3.14 -72.63
N SER A 61 -20.67 2.36 -73.57
CA SER A 61 -20.00 2.77 -74.83
C SER A 61 -18.55 3.26 -74.74
N ALA A 62 -17.63 3.01 -75.69
CA ALA A 62 -17.65 2.28 -76.95
C ALA A 62 -16.19 2.07 -77.45
N VAL A 63 -15.98 0.94 -78.17
CA VAL A 63 -15.21 0.76 -79.44
C VAL A 63 -13.71 1.09 -79.52
N SER A 64 -12.92 0.05 -79.85
CA SER A 64 -12.04 -0.03 -81.05
C SER A 64 -10.91 -1.03 -80.79
N SER A 65 -11.04 -2.30 -81.20
CA SER A 65 -10.61 -2.82 -82.51
C SER A 65 -9.11 -2.66 -82.79
N ARG A 66 -8.39 -3.80 -82.73
CA ARG A 66 -7.69 -4.47 -83.85
C ARG A 66 -6.96 -5.70 -83.27
N ARG A 67 -7.34 -6.92 -83.69
CA ARG A 67 -6.58 -7.80 -84.60
C ARG A 67 -5.10 -7.91 -84.20
N GLY A 68 -4.50 -9.07 -83.98
CA GLY A 68 -4.86 -10.46 -84.25
C GLY A 68 -3.59 -11.30 -84.13
N SER A 69 -3.78 -12.59 -83.86
CA SER A 69 -2.97 -13.77 -84.23
C SER A 69 -1.47 -13.60 -84.55
N ILE A 70 -0.61 -14.44 -83.96
CA ILE A 70 -0.25 -15.74 -84.55
C ILE A 70 0.63 -16.56 -83.60
N SER A 71 0.26 -17.82 -83.46
CA SER A 71 1.08 -18.93 -82.99
C SER A 71 1.94 -19.44 -84.15
N SER A 72 3.20 -19.83 -83.91
CA SER A 72 3.83 -21.00 -84.58
C SER A 72 5.23 -21.27 -84.01
N LEU A 73 5.32 -22.25 -83.11
CA LEU A 73 6.54 -22.98 -82.83
C LEU A 73 6.56 -24.20 -83.75
N HIS A 74 7.33 -24.12 -84.84
CA HIS A 74 7.73 -25.31 -85.60
C HIS A 74 9.04 -25.03 -86.34
N SER A 75 10.06 -25.83 -86.05
CA SER A 75 11.08 -26.21 -87.02
C SER A 75 11.94 -27.35 -86.46
N GLN A 76 11.90 -28.50 -87.15
CA GLN A 76 12.86 -29.59 -87.05
C GLN A 76 14.14 -29.26 -87.87
N HIS A 77 15.23 -29.95 -87.52
CA HIS A 77 16.48 -30.31 -88.25
C HIS A 77 16.63 -29.84 -89.72
N SER A 78 17.79 -29.39 -90.21
CA SER A 78 19.00 -30.20 -90.49
C SER A 78 20.16 -29.35 -91.06
N SER A 79 21.36 -29.93 -90.99
CA SER A 79 22.69 -29.65 -91.56
C SER A 79 22.81 -29.00 -92.96
N ALA A 80 23.82 -28.14 -93.18
CA ALA A 80 24.90 -28.29 -94.18
C ALA A 80 25.70 -26.99 -94.43
N SER A 81 26.95 -27.18 -94.83
CA SER A 81 28.11 -26.28 -95.03
C SER A 81 27.97 -25.15 -96.05
N HIS A 82 28.63 -24.00 -95.82
CA HIS A 82 29.75 -23.45 -96.64
C HIS A 82 30.18 -22.05 -96.12
N GLY A 83 31.45 -21.70 -96.34
CA GLY A 83 32.21 -20.69 -95.59
C GLY A 83 31.63 -19.28 -95.56
N VAL A 84 31.47 -18.76 -94.35
CA VAL A 84 31.12 -17.36 -94.07
C VAL A 84 32.39 -16.63 -93.66
N THR A 85 32.72 -15.57 -94.38
CA THR A 85 33.90 -14.73 -94.12
C THR A 85 33.82 -14.10 -92.73
N ALA A 86 34.97 -13.96 -92.05
CA ALA A 86 35.03 -13.45 -90.67
C ALA A 86 34.35 -12.08 -90.46
N THR A 87 34.23 -11.29 -91.52
CA THR A 87 33.57 -9.97 -91.55
C THR A 87 32.03 -10.04 -91.41
N GLU A 88 31.37 -11.07 -91.94
CA GLU A 88 29.91 -11.23 -91.83
C GLU A 88 29.47 -11.65 -90.41
N ASN A 89 30.28 -12.46 -89.73
CA ASN A 89 30.07 -12.80 -88.32
C ASN A 89 30.19 -11.57 -87.42
N ILE A 90 31.17 -10.70 -87.67
CA ILE A 90 31.33 -9.43 -86.94
C ILE A 90 30.10 -8.52 -87.18
N ALA A 91 29.64 -8.39 -88.41
CA ALA A 91 28.43 -7.60 -88.72
C ALA A 91 27.15 -8.18 -88.08
N GLN A 92 27.04 -9.49 -87.95
CA GLN A 92 25.92 -10.14 -87.26
C GLN A 92 25.99 -9.94 -85.73
N HIS A 93 27.19 -10.01 -85.14
CA HIS A 93 27.41 -9.71 -83.73
C HIS A 93 27.12 -8.25 -83.39
N LEU A 94 27.53 -7.29 -84.24
CA LEU A 94 27.22 -5.87 -84.06
C LEU A 94 25.71 -5.59 -84.16
N ARG A 95 25.00 -6.23 -85.10
CA ARG A 95 23.53 -6.14 -85.19
C ARG A 95 22.84 -6.73 -83.95
N ARG A 96 23.30 -7.88 -83.47
CA ARG A 96 22.80 -8.49 -82.23
C ARG A 96 23.07 -7.59 -81.01
N ALA A 97 24.26 -7.00 -80.92
CA ALA A 97 24.63 -6.07 -79.86
C ALA A 97 23.73 -4.82 -79.86
N SER A 98 23.50 -4.21 -81.03
CA SER A 98 22.59 -3.08 -81.18
C SER A 98 21.14 -3.41 -80.78
N ILE A 99 20.64 -4.61 -81.11
CA ILE A 99 19.31 -5.07 -80.68
C ILE A 99 19.25 -5.25 -79.17
N LEU A 100 20.27 -5.84 -78.55
CA LEU A 100 20.35 -6.01 -77.10
C LEU A 100 20.45 -4.66 -76.38
N GLU A 101 21.21 -3.72 -76.93
CA GLU A 101 21.36 -2.36 -76.41
C GLU A 101 20.03 -1.59 -76.50
N SER A 102 19.33 -1.66 -77.64
CA SER A 102 17.99 -1.07 -77.78
C SER A 102 16.96 -1.69 -76.81
N ARG A 103 17.11 -2.98 -76.49
CA ARG A 103 16.25 -3.66 -75.51
C ARG A 103 16.61 -3.24 -74.08
N LYS A 104 17.90 -3.10 -73.78
CA LYS A 104 18.41 -2.60 -72.48
C LYS A 104 17.94 -1.17 -72.23
N ALA A 105 18.00 -0.29 -73.24
CA ALA A 105 17.49 1.08 -73.16
C ALA A 105 15.99 1.12 -72.83
N ARG A 106 15.17 0.34 -73.54
CA ARG A 106 13.71 0.24 -73.27
C ARG A 106 13.38 -0.32 -71.89
N LEU A 107 14.19 -1.24 -71.37
CA LEU A 107 14.03 -1.75 -70.02
C LEU A 107 14.45 -0.70 -68.97
N ALA A 108 15.51 0.07 -69.25
CA ALA A 108 15.92 1.19 -68.41
C ALA A 108 14.83 2.28 -68.34
N ASP A 109 14.21 2.63 -69.47
CA ASP A 109 13.09 3.59 -69.49
C ASP A 109 11.88 3.11 -68.68
N ARG A 110 11.57 1.80 -68.75
CA ARG A 110 10.52 1.20 -67.92
C ARG A 110 10.87 1.25 -66.43
N ALA A 111 12.13 1.03 -66.07
CA ALA A 111 12.60 1.14 -64.69
C ALA A 111 12.52 2.59 -64.18
N LEU A 112 12.93 3.58 -64.98
CA LEU A 112 12.80 5.00 -64.65
C LEU A 112 11.34 5.43 -64.47
N HIS A 113 10.45 4.91 -65.33
CA HIS A 113 9.01 5.16 -65.18
C HIS A 113 8.45 4.55 -63.89
N ALA A 114 8.87 3.34 -63.52
CA ALA A 114 8.47 2.71 -62.26
C ALA A 114 8.92 3.53 -61.03
N GLU A 115 10.16 4.03 -61.04
CA GLU A 115 10.67 4.94 -59.99
C GLU A 115 9.88 6.24 -59.93
N LYS A 116 9.55 6.84 -61.08
CA LYS A 116 8.72 8.06 -61.13
C LYS A 116 7.33 7.85 -60.52
N VAL A 117 6.69 6.71 -60.80
CA VAL A 117 5.39 6.36 -60.22
C VAL A 117 5.52 6.10 -58.72
N ARG A 118 6.58 5.41 -58.29
CA ARG A 118 6.87 5.17 -56.86
C ARG A 118 7.04 6.49 -56.10
N LEU A 119 7.83 7.41 -56.64
CA LEU A 119 8.04 8.74 -56.05
C LEU A 119 6.73 9.55 -56.00
N ARG A 120 5.93 9.53 -57.06
CA ARG A 120 4.63 10.22 -57.08
C ARG A 120 3.67 9.65 -56.05
N ALA A 121 3.58 8.32 -55.94
CA ALA A 121 2.77 7.65 -54.95
C ALA A 121 3.24 7.97 -53.51
N ALA A 122 4.55 7.99 -53.29
CA ALA A 122 5.15 8.38 -52.01
C ALA A 122 4.79 9.83 -51.63
N LEU A 123 4.89 10.77 -52.57
CA LEU A 123 4.51 12.17 -52.34
C LEU A 123 3.01 12.32 -52.04
N THR A 124 2.14 11.63 -52.77
CA THR A 124 0.69 11.68 -52.47
C THR A 124 0.34 11.08 -51.11
N LYS A 125 1.03 10.00 -50.70
CA LYS A 125 0.85 9.38 -49.38
C LYS A 125 1.41 10.25 -48.26
N ALA A 126 2.51 10.96 -48.50
CA ALA A 126 3.07 11.91 -47.54
C ALA A 126 2.13 13.12 -47.34
N ALA A 127 1.57 13.66 -48.43
CA ALA A 127 0.64 14.78 -48.38
C ALA A 127 -0.64 14.45 -47.59
N THR A 128 -1.25 13.28 -47.81
CA THR A 128 -2.45 12.86 -47.07
C THR A 128 -2.17 12.60 -45.58
N ARG A 129 -0.97 12.07 -45.26
CA ARG A 129 -0.55 11.86 -43.87
C ARG A 129 -0.37 13.18 -43.11
N ASN A 130 0.20 14.22 -43.76
CA ASN A 130 0.35 15.54 -43.14
C ASN A 130 -1.00 16.21 -42.89
N LEU A 131 -1.90 16.20 -43.88
CA LEU A 131 -3.24 16.78 -43.72
C LEU A 131 -4.04 16.11 -42.59
N GLN A 132 -3.92 14.78 -42.42
CA GLN A 132 -4.54 14.06 -41.32
C GLN A 132 -3.92 14.39 -39.96
N ARG A 133 -2.62 14.63 -39.90
CA ARG A 133 -1.93 15.04 -38.66
C ARG A 133 -2.32 16.45 -38.24
N GLU A 134 -2.36 17.38 -39.18
CA GLU A 134 -2.81 18.75 -38.95
C GLU A 134 -4.28 18.78 -38.51
N GLY A 135 -5.14 18.02 -39.18
CA GLY A 135 -6.55 17.89 -38.79
C GLY A 135 -6.75 17.32 -37.38
N ARG A 136 -5.93 16.33 -36.98
CA ARG A 136 -5.95 15.78 -35.61
C ARG A 136 -5.41 16.77 -34.59
N ALA A 137 -4.35 17.51 -34.92
CA ALA A 137 -3.77 18.52 -34.04
C ALA A 137 -4.76 19.65 -33.75
N LEU A 138 -5.45 20.15 -34.78
CA LEU A 138 -6.49 21.18 -34.61
C LEU A 138 -7.69 20.66 -33.82
N ALA A 139 -8.13 19.42 -34.05
CA ALA A 139 -9.21 18.81 -33.28
C ALA A 139 -8.83 18.63 -31.79
N ALA A 140 -7.58 18.22 -31.51
CA ALA A 140 -7.07 18.10 -30.16
C ALA A 140 -6.96 19.47 -29.46
N GLN A 141 -6.53 20.51 -30.18
CA GLN A 141 -6.49 21.87 -29.65
C GLN A 141 -7.89 22.38 -29.28
N GLN A 142 -8.87 22.20 -30.17
CA GLN A 142 -10.26 22.59 -29.89
C GLN A 142 -10.87 21.81 -28.72
N ALA A 143 -10.53 20.53 -28.55
CA ALA A 143 -10.96 19.75 -27.40
C ALA A 143 -10.34 20.26 -26.10
N ARG A 144 -9.04 20.58 -26.10
CA ARG A 144 -8.34 21.17 -24.95
C ARG A 144 -8.95 22.52 -24.56
N GLU A 145 -9.20 23.40 -25.52
CA GLU A 145 -9.81 24.72 -25.26
C GLU A 145 -11.22 24.59 -24.68
N ARG A 146 -12.02 23.62 -25.14
CA ARG A 146 -13.35 23.34 -24.57
C ARG A 146 -13.28 22.85 -23.12
N LEU A 147 -12.36 21.94 -22.82
CA LEU A 147 -12.18 21.43 -21.46
C LEU A 147 -11.68 22.52 -20.52
N LEU A 148 -10.75 23.35 -20.97
CA LEU A 148 -10.30 24.51 -20.19
C LEU A 148 -11.45 25.50 -19.96
N ALA A 149 -12.28 25.76 -20.97
CA ALA A 149 -13.46 26.61 -20.81
C ALA A 149 -14.46 26.02 -19.78
N GLU A 150 -14.71 24.71 -19.81
CA GLU A 150 -15.58 24.03 -18.84
C GLU A 150 -15.01 24.11 -17.42
N ILE A 151 -13.70 23.90 -17.25
CA ILE A 151 -13.03 24.04 -15.96
C ILE A 151 -13.15 25.49 -15.45
N THR A 152 -12.90 26.49 -16.32
CA THR A 152 -13.05 27.89 -15.92
C THR A 152 -14.48 28.24 -15.52
N ALA A 153 -15.49 27.68 -16.20
CA ALA A 153 -16.89 27.88 -15.85
C ALA A 153 -17.25 27.24 -14.50
N LYS A 154 -16.76 26.01 -14.22
CA LYS A 154 -16.93 25.35 -12.91
C LYS A 154 -16.25 26.14 -11.79
N CYS A 155 -15.02 26.60 -12.02
CA CYS A 155 -14.31 27.46 -11.06
C CYS A 155 -15.05 28.78 -10.81
N GLU A 156 -15.59 29.41 -11.86
CA GLU A 156 -16.39 30.64 -11.72
C GLU A 156 -17.65 30.39 -10.90
N GLU A 157 -18.33 29.25 -11.09
CA GLU A 157 -19.51 28.89 -10.32
C GLU A 157 -19.19 28.65 -8.83
N GLU A 158 -18.10 27.95 -8.52
CA GLU A 158 -17.65 27.75 -7.15
C GLU A 158 -17.28 29.08 -6.47
N VAL A 159 -16.58 29.98 -7.19
CA VAL A 159 -16.29 31.34 -6.69
C VAL A 159 -17.58 32.13 -6.46
N ARG A 160 -18.58 31.99 -7.33
CA ARG A 160 -19.90 32.63 -7.17
C ARG A 160 -20.62 32.10 -5.93
N ARG A 161 -20.59 30.79 -5.68
CA ARG A 161 -21.15 30.16 -4.47
C ARG A 161 -20.42 30.63 -3.21
N ALA A 162 -19.09 30.70 -3.24
CA ALA A 162 -18.29 31.20 -2.13
C ALA A 162 -18.59 32.68 -1.82
N LYS A 163 -18.71 33.53 -2.85
CA LYS A 163 -19.10 34.94 -2.69
C LYS A 163 -20.50 35.08 -2.11
N LYS A 164 -21.47 34.31 -2.59
CA LYS A 164 -22.84 34.30 -2.03
C LYS A 164 -22.83 33.91 -0.55
N LYS A 165 -22.10 32.85 -0.18
CA LYS A 165 -21.97 32.42 1.22
C LYS A 165 -21.29 33.48 2.09
N ALA A 166 -20.32 34.22 1.55
CA ALA A 166 -19.66 35.32 2.26
C ALA A 166 -20.63 36.51 2.48
N GLU A 167 -21.46 36.83 1.49
CA GLU A 167 -22.51 37.84 1.60
C GLU A 167 -23.58 37.46 2.63
N ASP A 168 -24.09 36.23 2.57
CA ASP A 168 -25.06 35.69 3.54
C ASP A 168 -24.49 35.73 4.97
N ASN A 169 -23.20 35.44 5.14
CA ASN A 169 -22.55 35.49 6.45
C ASN A 169 -22.42 36.95 6.95
N ARG A 170 -22.10 37.88 6.05
CA ARG A 170 -22.05 39.31 6.36
C ARG A 170 -23.42 39.84 6.77
N GLU A 171 -24.49 39.42 6.08
CA GLU A 171 -25.87 39.79 6.40
C GLU A 171 -26.30 39.21 7.74
N LYS A 172 -26.02 37.93 8.01
CA LYS A 172 -26.30 37.31 9.32
C LYS A 172 -25.61 38.04 10.47
N LYS A 173 -24.32 38.36 10.33
CA LYS A 173 -23.58 39.13 11.34
C LYS A 173 -24.14 40.53 11.53
N ALA A 174 -24.57 41.18 10.44
CA ALA A 174 -25.21 42.49 10.52
C ALA A 174 -26.58 42.42 11.24
N ALA A 175 -27.36 41.38 10.99
CA ALA A 175 -28.65 41.13 11.64
C ALA A 175 -28.49 40.85 13.14
N GLU A 176 -27.50 40.04 13.53
CA GLU A 176 -27.17 39.79 14.95
C GLU A 176 -26.75 41.09 15.66
N HIS A 177 -25.88 41.90 15.03
CA HIS A 177 -25.49 43.19 15.58
C HIS A 177 -26.67 44.15 15.73
N ALA A 178 -27.60 44.15 14.77
CA ALA A 178 -28.82 44.96 14.84
C ALA A 178 -29.73 44.50 15.99
N ARG A 179 -29.91 43.17 16.15
CA ARG A 179 -30.68 42.59 17.25
C ARG A 179 -30.10 42.96 18.62
N LEU A 180 -28.77 42.86 18.77
CA LEU A 180 -28.10 43.25 20.02
C LEU A 180 -28.27 44.74 20.33
N ARG A 181 -28.24 45.63 19.32
CA ARG A 181 -28.51 47.06 19.55
C ARG A 181 -29.94 47.31 20.04
N VAL A 182 -30.92 46.61 19.49
CA VAL A 182 -32.32 46.71 19.92
C VAL A 182 -32.48 46.20 21.35
N GLU A 183 -31.89 45.05 21.67
CA GLU A 183 -31.95 44.48 23.04
C GLU A 183 -31.27 45.42 24.06
N MET A 184 -30.15 46.05 23.70
CA MET A 184 -29.50 47.06 24.55
C MET A 184 -30.40 48.28 24.73
N ALA A 185 -31.03 48.78 23.67
CA ALA A 185 -31.96 49.91 23.74
C ALA A 185 -33.18 49.60 24.61
N GLU A 186 -33.73 48.38 24.52
CA GLU A 186 -34.83 47.91 25.38
C GLU A 186 -34.41 47.84 26.85
N LYS A 187 -33.22 47.31 27.14
CA LYS A 187 -32.66 47.28 28.51
C LYS A 187 -32.46 48.70 29.06
N PHE A 188 -31.97 49.64 28.25
CA PHE A 188 -31.86 51.04 28.66
C PHE A 188 -33.22 51.69 28.92
N ALA A 189 -34.21 51.45 28.05
CA ALA A 189 -35.57 51.95 28.23
C ALA A 189 -36.24 51.37 29.49
N GLU A 190 -36.02 50.09 29.78
CA GLU A 190 -36.55 49.43 30.98
C GLU A 190 -35.83 49.91 32.26
N ALA A 191 -34.52 50.14 32.20
CA ALA A 191 -33.77 50.75 33.29
C ALA A 191 -34.23 52.18 33.58
N GLU A 192 -34.55 52.96 32.55
CA GLU A 192 -35.09 54.31 32.70
C GLU A 192 -36.51 54.29 33.29
N LYS A 193 -37.38 53.36 32.84
CA LYS A 193 -38.69 53.12 33.49
C LYS A 193 -38.53 52.78 34.97
N ARG A 194 -37.59 51.90 35.33
CA ARG A 194 -37.29 51.58 36.73
C ARG A 194 -36.80 52.82 37.49
N ARG A 195 -35.90 53.63 36.91
CA ARG A 195 -35.42 54.89 37.52
C ARG A 195 -36.58 55.85 37.81
N LEU A 196 -37.50 56.01 36.86
CA LEU A 196 -38.69 56.86 37.03
C LEU A 196 -39.64 56.32 38.11
N LEU A 197 -39.87 55.00 38.15
CA LEU A 197 -40.66 54.37 39.22
C LEU A 197 -40.02 54.53 40.61
N TYR A 198 -38.70 54.41 40.71
CA TYR A 198 -37.96 54.68 41.94
C TYR A 198 -38.03 56.16 42.37
N GLN A 199 -38.10 57.11 41.43
CA GLN A 199 -38.31 58.52 41.75
C GLN A 199 -39.73 58.85 42.22
N GLN A 200 -40.74 58.11 41.74
CA GLN A 200 -42.15 58.34 42.11
C GLN A 200 -42.57 57.71 43.44
N THR A 201 -41.73 56.86 44.04
CA THR A 201 -42.06 56.16 45.30
C THR A 201 -41.41 56.86 46.51
N PRO A 202 -42.14 57.61 47.35
CA PRO A 202 -41.56 58.22 48.55
C PRO A 202 -41.14 57.14 49.57
N ARG A 203 -39.89 57.20 50.04
CA ARG A 203 -39.31 56.30 51.05
C ARG A 203 -40.13 56.34 52.35
N ARG A 204 -40.69 55.18 52.74
CA ARG A 204 -41.26 54.96 54.08
C ARG A 204 -40.17 54.53 55.07
N HIS A 205 -40.23 55.09 56.28
CA HIS A 205 -39.33 54.83 57.41
C HIS A 205 -39.46 53.42 58.01
N ARG A 206 -38.34 52.91 58.51
CA ARG A 206 -38.16 51.66 59.28
C ARG A 206 -39.06 51.59 60.53
N THR A 207 -39.70 50.44 60.75
CA THR A 207 -40.07 49.92 62.09
C THR A 207 -39.94 48.38 62.16
N SER A 208 -39.90 47.88 63.38
CA SER A 208 -39.28 46.65 63.89
C SER A 208 -40.21 45.44 64.14
N SER A 209 -39.57 44.26 64.27
CA SER A 209 -39.85 43.07 65.12
C SER A 209 -41.16 42.26 64.98
N SER A 210 -41.03 40.93 64.78
CA SER A 210 -41.38 39.86 65.77
C SER A 210 -41.56 38.48 65.12
N THR A 211 -41.18 37.43 65.88
CA THR A 211 -41.13 35.98 65.63
C THR A 211 -42.43 35.23 65.96
N THR A 212 -42.75 34.11 65.29
CA THR A 212 -43.41 32.92 65.92
C THR A 212 -43.40 31.68 65.01
N GLU A 213 -42.93 30.55 65.54
CA GLU A 213 -43.08 29.20 64.97
C GLU A 213 -44.40 28.55 65.42
N GLU A 214 -45.04 27.73 64.58
CA GLU A 214 -45.94 26.65 65.03
C GLU A 214 -45.86 25.40 64.10
N ARG A 215 -45.52 24.25 64.70
CA ARG A 215 -45.63 22.89 64.14
C ARG A 215 -47.04 22.35 64.34
N LYS A 216 -47.66 21.77 63.30
CA LYS A 216 -48.89 20.95 63.39
C LYS A 216 -48.66 19.55 62.80
N THR A 217 -48.90 18.52 63.61
CA THR A 217 -48.84 17.09 63.27
C THR A 217 -50.15 16.63 62.63
N ALA A 218 -50.08 15.75 61.63
CA ALA A 218 -51.22 15.26 60.84
C ALA A 218 -51.63 13.83 61.23
N THR A 219 -52.93 13.61 61.38
CA THR A 219 -53.60 12.35 61.76
C THR A 219 -53.76 11.41 60.55
N MET A 220 -53.42 10.11 60.68
CA MET A 220 -53.53 9.11 59.61
C MET A 220 -54.95 8.52 59.47
N LYS A 221 -55.47 8.43 58.23
CA LYS A 221 -56.74 7.75 57.88
C LYS A 221 -56.47 6.28 57.49
N HIS A 222 -57.30 5.34 57.97
CA HIS A 222 -57.23 3.92 57.62
C HIS A 222 -57.59 3.68 56.14
N LEU A 223 -56.79 2.84 55.46
CA LEU A 223 -56.91 2.53 54.02
C LEU A 223 -57.77 1.26 53.83
N THR A 224 -58.77 1.28 52.94
CA THR A 224 -59.61 0.11 52.59
C THR A 224 -58.79 -1.01 51.95
N GLU A 225 -59.18 -2.27 52.16
CA GLU A 225 -58.44 -3.47 51.69
C GLU A 225 -58.15 -3.44 50.18
N ASP A 226 -59.11 -3.07 49.35
CA ASP A 226 -58.92 -2.91 47.90
C ASP A 226 -57.97 -1.76 47.52
N ALA A 227 -57.94 -0.69 48.31
CA ALA A 227 -57.02 0.42 48.10
C ALA A 227 -55.60 0.05 48.54
N ALA A 228 -55.45 -0.76 49.60
CA ALA A 228 -54.20 -1.36 50.02
C ALA A 228 -53.70 -2.36 48.96
N ALA A 229 -54.54 -3.29 48.49
CA ALA A 229 -54.22 -4.26 47.46
C ALA A 229 -53.77 -3.58 46.16
N ARG A 230 -54.47 -2.54 45.70
CA ARG A 230 -54.06 -1.77 44.50
C ARG A 230 -52.73 -1.04 44.69
N LYS A 231 -52.45 -0.51 45.88
CA LYS A 231 -51.15 0.10 46.18
C LYS A 231 -50.04 -0.94 46.22
N VAL A 232 -50.26 -2.09 46.86
CA VAL A 232 -49.30 -3.20 46.91
C VAL A 232 -49.03 -3.74 45.52
N GLN A 233 -50.06 -4.00 44.71
CA GLN A 233 -49.91 -4.45 43.32
C GLN A 233 -49.17 -3.42 42.46
N ARG A 234 -49.45 -2.12 42.65
CA ARG A 234 -48.73 -1.06 41.93
C ARG A 234 -47.25 -1.03 42.30
N VAL A 235 -46.93 -1.04 43.59
CA VAL A 235 -45.55 -1.05 44.10
C VAL A 235 -44.82 -2.32 43.65
N TRP A 236 -45.48 -3.48 43.70
CA TRP A 236 -44.93 -4.75 43.24
C TRP A 236 -44.66 -4.76 41.73
N ARG A 237 -45.59 -4.26 40.89
CA ARG A 237 -45.39 -4.14 39.43
C ARG A 237 -44.23 -3.20 39.09
N THR A 238 -44.14 -2.05 39.77
CA THR A 238 -43.01 -1.12 39.59
C THR A 238 -41.69 -1.73 40.03
N TYR A 239 -41.68 -2.46 41.15
CA TYR A 239 -40.50 -3.18 41.63
C TYR A 239 -40.07 -4.30 40.66
N HIS A 240 -41.03 -5.09 40.17
CA HIS A 240 -40.79 -6.18 39.23
C HIS A 240 -40.26 -5.67 37.89
N ALA A 241 -40.84 -4.59 37.36
CA ALA A 241 -40.35 -3.93 36.16
C ALA A 241 -38.91 -3.42 36.34
N ARG A 242 -38.61 -2.74 37.46
CA ARG A 242 -37.24 -2.29 37.77
C ARG A 242 -36.24 -3.44 37.87
N LEU A 243 -36.63 -4.58 38.44
CA LEU A 243 -35.77 -5.76 38.57
C LEU A 243 -35.37 -6.31 37.18
N ILE A 244 -36.34 -6.51 36.30
CA ILE A 244 -36.12 -7.00 34.94
C ILE A 244 -35.29 -5.99 34.12
N MET A 245 -35.59 -4.70 34.23
CA MET A 245 -34.83 -3.66 33.53
C MET A 245 -33.40 -3.55 34.03
N ARG A 246 -33.15 -3.74 35.33
CA ARG A 246 -31.78 -3.79 35.88
C ARG A 246 -30.99 -4.97 35.33
N GLU A 247 -31.63 -6.13 35.18
CA GLU A 247 -31.05 -7.32 34.57
C GLU A 247 -30.73 -7.10 33.09
N PHE A 248 -31.64 -6.46 32.34
CA PHE A 248 -31.39 -6.08 30.93
C PHE A 248 -30.27 -5.05 30.79
N LEU A 249 -30.26 -3.99 31.60
CA LEU A 249 -29.19 -2.98 31.60
C LEU A 249 -27.83 -3.57 31.96
N SER A 250 -27.79 -4.63 32.78
CA SER A 250 -26.53 -5.34 33.11
C SER A 250 -25.90 -6.05 31.91
N LEU A 251 -26.67 -6.32 30.85
CA LEU A 251 -26.15 -6.88 29.60
C LEU A 251 -25.44 -5.83 28.75
N ASN A 252 -25.63 -4.53 29.05
CA ASN A 252 -24.98 -3.41 28.37
C ASN A 252 -25.16 -3.47 26.84
N ILE A 253 -26.38 -3.77 26.38
CA ILE A 253 -26.77 -3.79 24.96
C ILE A 253 -27.17 -2.37 24.59
N THR A 254 -26.20 -1.54 24.20
CA THR A 254 -26.42 -0.16 23.74
C THR A 254 -26.04 -0.02 22.27
N THR A 255 -26.72 0.87 21.55
CA THR A 255 -26.44 1.16 20.13
C THR A 255 -25.00 1.63 19.89
N GLU A 256 -24.39 2.27 20.88
CA GLU A 256 -23.00 2.75 20.83
C GLU A 256 -22.01 1.60 21.00
N ARG A 257 -22.18 0.75 22.01
CA ARG A 257 -21.28 -0.39 22.25
C ARG A 257 -21.31 -1.41 21.11
N ILE A 258 -22.48 -1.68 20.56
CA ILE A 258 -22.66 -2.67 19.47
C ILE A 258 -22.03 -2.16 18.17
N ARG A 259 -21.97 -0.83 17.96
CA ARG A 259 -21.31 -0.24 16.79
C ARG A 259 -19.79 -0.44 16.81
N ASP A 260 -19.20 -0.49 17.99
CA ASP A 260 -17.75 -0.67 18.16
C ASP A 260 -17.31 -2.15 18.16
N MET A 261 -18.26 -3.10 18.11
CA MET A 261 -18.01 -4.55 18.04
C MET A 261 -18.12 -5.06 16.61
N SER A 262 -17.35 -6.09 16.25
CA SER A 262 -17.43 -6.72 14.92
C SER A 262 -18.75 -7.47 14.73
N PHE A 263 -19.22 -7.60 13.47
CA PHE A 263 -20.51 -8.23 13.18
C PHE A 263 -20.62 -9.67 13.70
N GLU A 264 -19.55 -10.47 13.61
CA GLU A 264 -19.52 -11.84 14.13
C GLU A 264 -19.64 -11.88 15.66
N GLU A 265 -18.95 -10.97 16.37
CA GLU A 265 -19.03 -10.85 17.82
C GLU A 265 -20.41 -10.38 18.28
N VAL A 266 -21.02 -9.44 17.55
CA VAL A 266 -22.39 -8.98 17.81
C VAL A 266 -23.39 -10.11 17.54
N GLY A 267 -23.23 -10.85 16.44
CA GLY A 267 -24.04 -12.02 16.13
C GLY A 267 -23.98 -13.09 17.22
N ALA A 268 -22.78 -13.38 17.72
CA ALA A 268 -22.56 -14.29 18.84
C ALA A 268 -23.24 -13.79 20.12
N LEU A 269 -23.06 -12.52 20.48
CA LEU A 269 -23.67 -11.89 21.66
C LEU A 269 -25.21 -11.90 21.61
N LEU A 270 -25.80 -11.55 20.47
CA LEU A 270 -27.26 -11.53 20.29
C LEU A 270 -27.87 -12.93 20.19
N SER A 271 -27.06 -13.95 19.89
CA SER A 271 -27.47 -15.35 19.88
C SER A 271 -27.43 -16.03 21.26
N GLU A 272 -26.79 -15.40 22.26
CA GLU A 272 -26.65 -15.95 23.60
C GLU A 272 -28.02 -16.15 24.28
N GLU A 273 -28.23 -17.31 24.90
CA GLU A 273 -29.53 -17.65 25.51
C GLU A 273 -29.90 -16.71 26.67
N LYS A 274 -28.92 -16.18 27.37
CA LYS A 274 -29.11 -15.18 28.42
C LYS A 274 -29.65 -13.86 27.86
N VAL A 275 -29.15 -13.41 26.72
CA VAL A 275 -29.62 -12.18 26.04
C VAL A 275 -31.03 -12.39 25.47
N LEU A 276 -31.29 -13.55 24.85
CA LEU A 276 -32.61 -13.87 24.31
C LEU A 276 -33.68 -13.98 25.40
N SER A 277 -33.37 -14.63 26.54
CA SER A 277 -34.33 -14.85 27.64
C SER A 277 -34.66 -13.56 28.41
N THR A 278 -33.67 -12.71 28.66
CA THR A 278 -33.85 -11.40 29.30
C THR A 278 -34.60 -10.42 28.40
N THR A 279 -34.24 -10.34 27.12
CA THR A 279 -34.95 -9.52 26.13
C THR A 279 -36.42 -9.98 25.99
N ALA A 280 -36.68 -11.29 25.99
CA ALA A 280 -38.04 -11.83 26.00
C ALA A 280 -38.84 -11.41 27.25
N ARG A 281 -38.20 -11.27 28.41
CA ARG A 281 -38.87 -10.78 29.64
C ARG A 281 -39.17 -9.27 29.55
N VAL A 282 -38.29 -8.48 28.94
CA VAL A 282 -38.51 -7.04 28.71
C VAL A 282 -39.64 -6.81 27.70
N LEU A 283 -39.65 -7.53 26.58
CA LEU A 283 -40.71 -7.42 25.56
C LEU A 283 -42.07 -7.83 26.14
N ARG A 284 -42.12 -8.83 27.04
CA ARG A 284 -43.33 -9.20 27.80
C ARG A 284 -43.81 -8.10 28.74
N LEU A 285 -42.90 -7.37 29.40
CA LEU A 285 -43.28 -6.20 30.21
C LEU A 285 -43.87 -5.07 29.37
N CYS A 286 -43.44 -4.94 28.12
CA CYS A 286 -43.92 -3.94 27.18
C CYS A 286 -45.18 -4.37 26.41
N GLY A 287 -45.73 -5.57 26.66
CA GLY A 287 -46.93 -6.07 25.96
C GLY A 287 -46.70 -6.46 24.50
N LEU A 288 -45.44 -6.62 24.07
CA LEU A 288 -45.05 -6.98 22.70
C LEU A 288 -45.04 -8.51 22.44
N GLN A 289 -45.44 -9.31 23.43
CA GLN A 289 -45.55 -10.77 23.34
C GLN A 289 -46.80 -11.26 24.08
N ASP A 290 -47.62 -12.07 23.40
CA ASP A 290 -48.76 -12.76 24.01
C ASP A 290 -48.31 -13.79 25.05
N MET A 291 -49.04 -13.86 26.16
CA MET A 291 -48.77 -14.78 27.29
C MET A 291 -48.89 -16.28 26.93
N GLU A 292 -49.47 -16.63 25.77
CA GLU A 292 -49.88 -18.01 25.45
C GLU A 292 -48.99 -18.74 24.44
N SER A 293 -48.05 -18.06 23.77
CA SER A 293 -47.23 -18.67 22.71
C SER A 293 -45.90 -19.23 23.25
N GLY A 294 -45.97 -20.35 23.96
CA GLY A 294 -44.79 -21.11 24.43
C GLY A 294 -43.99 -21.84 23.33
N THR A 295 -44.29 -21.62 22.05
CA THR A 295 -43.68 -22.33 20.92
C THR A 295 -42.94 -21.37 19.99
N ILE A 296 -41.92 -21.89 19.33
CA ILE A 296 -40.97 -21.37 18.30
C ILE A 296 -41.20 -19.94 17.75
N GLY A 297 -42.44 -19.48 17.53
CA GLY A 297 -42.78 -18.10 17.16
C GLY A 297 -42.35 -17.04 18.19
N GLY A 298 -42.39 -17.35 19.49
CA GLY A 298 -41.94 -16.42 20.55
C GLY A 298 -40.44 -16.09 20.47
N ARG A 299 -39.60 -17.07 20.09
CA ARG A 299 -38.17 -16.84 19.83
C ARG A 299 -37.94 -16.04 18.54
N GLY A 300 -38.85 -16.15 17.56
CA GLY A 300 -38.81 -15.39 16.31
C GLY A 300 -39.02 -13.89 16.51
N ALA A 301 -39.99 -13.50 17.34
CA ALA A 301 -40.26 -12.09 17.67
C ALA A 301 -39.06 -11.43 18.38
N VAL A 302 -38.44 -12.11 19.35
CA VAL A 302 -37.24 -11.62 20.04
C VAL A 302 -36.08 -11.42 19.07
N ARG A 303 -35.83 -12.39 18.17
CA ARG A 303 -34.77 -12.29 17.16
C ARG A 303 -35.02 -11.16 16.17
N THR A 304 -36.29 -10.95 15.80
CA THR A 304 -36.69 -9.85 14.90
C THR A 304 -36.46 -8.50 15.58
N PHE A 305 -36.82 -8.37 16.86
CA PHE A 305 -36.50 -7.19 17.65
C PHE A 305 -34.98 -6.97 17.75
N LEU A 306 -34.20 -7.99 18.09
CA LEU A 306 -32.74 -7.87 18.19
C LEU A 306 -32.08 -7.56 16.83
N SER A 307 -32.67 -8.00 15.71
CA SER A 307 -32.17 -7.61 14.38
C SER A 307 -32.31 -6.12 14.09
N SER A 308 -33.19 -5.38 14.79
CA SER A 308 -33.21 -3.90 14.67
C SER A 308 -31.90 -3.27 15.15
N TYR A 309 -31.24 -3.84 16.17
CA TYR A 309 -29.91 -3.39 16.60
C TYR A 309 -28.85 -3.65 15.52
N LEU A 310 -28.87 -4.85 14.91
CA LEU A 310 -27.94 -5.19 13.81
C LEU A 310 -28.12 -4.29 12.58
N ILE A 311 -29.36 -4.06 12.16
CA ILE A 311 -29.68 -3.23 10.99
C ILE A 311 -29.22 -1.78 11.19
N VAL A 312 -29.32 -1.25 12.42
CA VAL A 312 -28.92 0.14 12.72
C VAL A 312 -27.41 0.29 12.92
N THR A 313 -26.72 -0.71 13.46
CA THR A 313 -25.28 -0.61 13.75
C THR A 313 -24.39 -1.05 12.61
N HIS A 314 -24.79 -2.09 11.86
CA HIS A 314 -24.02 -2.70 10.77
C HIS A 314 -24.85 -2.84 9.48
N PRO A 315 -25.34 -1.73 8.89
CA PRO A 315 -26.23 -1.78 7.72
C PRO A 315 -25.54 -2.39 6.48
N ALA A 316 -24.26 -2.10 6.26
CA ALA A 316 -23.51 -2.56 5.09
C ALA A 316 -23.26 -4.08 5.06
N GLU A 317 -23.25 -4.73 6.23
CA GLU A 317 -23.04 -6.19 6.33
C GLU A 317 -24.36 -6.97 6.34
N VAL A 318 -25.46 -6.32 6.74
CA VAL A 318 -26.79 -6.95 6.84
C VAL A 318 -27.62 -6.77 5.56
N LEU A 319 -27.45 -5.65 4.86
CA LEU A 319 -28.22 -5.30 3.67
C LEU A 319 -27.33 -5.40 2.44
N SER A 320 -27.84 -6.03 1.37
CA SER A 320 -27.06 -6.28 0.15
C SER A 320 -27.07 -5.07 -0.82
N GLY A 321 -27.76 -3.97 -0.48
CA GLY A 321 -27.82 -2.73 -1.26
C GLY A 321 -28.33 -1.50 -0.48
N ASP A 322 -28.36 -0.35 -1.18
CA ASP A 322 -28.85 0.95 -0.69
C ASP A 322 -30.23 1.33 -1.29
N GLY A 323 -31.11 0.35 -1.51
CA GLY A 323 -32.44 0.56 -2.08
C GLY A 323 -33.42 1.30 -1.16
N GLU A 324 -34.50 1.82 -1.74
CA GLU A 324 -35.54 2.56 -0.98
C GLU A 324 -36.18 1.71 0.13
N GLN A 325 -36.35 0.40 -0.08
CA GLN A 325 -36.87 -0.52 0.93
C GLN A 325 -35.88 -0.76 2.08
N GLU A 326 -34.58 -0.75 1.79
CA GLU A 326 -33.50 -0.95 2.78
C GLU A 326 -33.34 0.30 3.64
N GLN A 327 -33.42 1.49 3.03
CA GLN A 327 -33.42 2.77 3.74
C GLN A 327 -34.67 2.96 4.61
N ASP A 328 -35.87 2.60 4.11
CA ASP A 328 -37.11 2.61 4.88
C ASP A 328 -37.05 1.64 6.08
N LEU A 329 -36.40 0.48 5.91
CA LEU A 329 -36.20 -0.48 7.00
C LEU A 329 -35.23 0.04 8.07
N ILE A 330 -34.12 0.68 7.67
CA ILE A 330 -33.18 1.31 8.61
C ILE A 330 -33.87 2.42 9.39
N PHE A 331 -34.65 3.27 8.72
CA PHE A 331 -35.38 4.36 9.35
C PHE A 331 -36.38 3.83 10.39
N LYS A 332 -37.21 2.84 10.02
CA LYS A 332 -38.16 2.20 10.95
C LYS A 332 -37.49 1.48 12.12
N ALA A 333 -36.30 0.91 11.90
CA ALA A 333 -35.50 0.31 12.98
C ALA A 333 -34.98 1.37 13.97
N GLN A 334 -34.56 2.54 13.47
CA GLN A 334 -34.10 3.66 14.31
C GLN A 334 -35.24 4.23 15.16
N GLU A 335 -36.42 4.43 14.58
CA GLU A 335 -37.61 4.90 15.30
C GLU A 335 -38.01 3.91 16.42
N LEU A 336 -38.03 2.61 16.12
CA LEU A 336 -38.28 1.55 17.12
C LEU A 336 -37.28 1.59 18.29
N LEU A 337 -35.97 1.69 18.01
CA LEU A 337 -34.95 1.75 19.05
C LEU A 337 -35.02 3.04 19.86
N SER A 338 -35.43 4.15 19.25
CA SER A 338 -35.63 5.42 19.93
C SER A 338 -36.81 5.37 20.91
N ALA A 339 -37.95 4.80 20.49
CA ALA A 339 -39.12 4.57 21.34
C ALA A 339 -38.78 3.61 22.49
N PHE A 340 -38.03 2.55 22.19
CA PHE A 340 -37.59 1.58 23.21
C PHE A 340 -36.67 2.20 24.26
N LYS A 341 -35.78 3.12 23.86
CA LYS A 341 -34.89 3.86 24.77
C LYS A 341 -35.70 4.75 25.73
N GLN A 342 -36.75 5.41 25.24
CA GLN A 342 -37.64 6.25 26.05
C GLN A 342 -38.40 5.40 27.09
N VAL A 343 -38.99 4.28 26.68
CA VAL A 343 -39.66 3.33 27.58
C VAL A 343 -38.69 2.76 28.63
N THR A 344 -37.45 2.46 28.24
CA THR A 344 -36.40 1.95 29.15
C THR A 344 -36.05 2.95 30.26
N LEU A 345 -36.00 4.25 29.96
CA LEU A 345 -35.76 5.31 30.94
C LEU A 345 -36.94 5.48 31.92
N LEU A 346 -38.17 5.34 31.44
CA LEU A 346 -39.38 5.45 32.26
C LEU A 346 -39.55 4.24 33.20
N LEU A 347 -39.30 3.02 32.70
CA LEU A 347 -39.40 1.79 33.50
C LEU A 347 -38.29 1.66 34.55
N SER A 348 -37.11 2.26 34.30
CA SER A 348 -36.00 2.26 35.27
C SER A 348 -36.15 3.33 36.36
N SER A 349 -36.60 4.54 36.01
CA SER A 349 -36.78 5.65 36.98
C SER A 349 -37.92 5.40 37.97
N GLY A 350 -39.02 4.77 37.54
CA GLY A 350 -40.17 4.39 38.38
C GLY A 350 -40.83 5.54 39.17
N CYS A 351 -40.68 6.77 38.69
CA CYS A 351 -41.27 7.99 39.26
C CYS A 351 -42.41 8.58 38.38
N CYS A 352 -42.90 7.83 37.40
CA CYS A 352 -43.81 8.34 36.37
C CYS A 352 -45.28 7.96 36.62
N SER A 353 -46.20 8.76 36.08
CA SER A 353 -47.63 8.48 36.16
C SER A 353 -47.98 7.21 35.35
N PRO A 354 -48.91 6.35 35.82
CA PRO A 354 -49.32 5.16 35.07
C PRO A 354 -49.87 5.45 33.66
N ALA A 355 -50.45 6.64 33.46
CA ALA A 355 -50.98 7.07 32.16
C ALA A 355 -49.86 7.38 31.16
N THR A 356 -48.80 8.04 31.59
CA THR A 356 -47.63 8.36 30.74
C THR A 356 -46.90 7.09 30.31
N ILE A 357 -46.68 6.14 31.24
CA ILE A 357 -46.02 4.87 30.93
C ILE A 357 -46.86 4.06 29.92
N SER A 358 -48.20 4.07 30.06
CA SER A 358 -49.08 3.36 29.14
C SER A 358 -49.08 3.93 27.73
N ALA A 359 -48.99 5.26 27.57
CA ALA A 359 -48.95 5.92 26.26
C ALA A 359 -47.65 5.58 25.51
N GLU A 360 -46.50 5.67 26.17
CA GLU A 360 -45.19 5.37 25.58
C GLU A 360 -45.02 3.90 25.23
N ILE A 361 -45.58 2.99 26.04
CA ILE A 361 -45.65 1.56 25.71
C ILE A 361 -46.51 1.33 24.46
N GLN A 362 -47.62 2.05 24.31
CA GLN A 362 -48.46 1.94 23.13
C GLN A 362 -47.73 2.43 21.87
N THR A 363 -47.04 3.56 21.94
CA THR A 363 -46.19 4.05 20.84
C THR A 363 -45.11 3.05 20.46
N LEU A 364 -44.44 2.42 21.44
CA LEU A 364 -43.48 1.34 21.18
C LEU A 364 -44.12 0.13 20.46
N CYS A 365 -45.36 -0.23 20.81
CA CYS A 365 -46.10 -1.30 20.13
C CYS A 365 -46.45 -0.95 18.68
N GLU A 366 -46.82 0.29 18.41
CA GLU A 366 -47.11 0.78 17.05
C GLU A 366 -45.85 0.74 16.18
N GLU A 367 -44.73 1.31 16.67
CA GLU A 367 -43.45 1.30 15.96
C GLU A 367 -42.89 -0.12 15.74
N TYR A 368 -43.06 -1.01 16.72
CA TYR A 368 -42.66 -2.42 16.57
C TYR A 368 -43.44 -3.12 15.46
N ASN A 369 -44.75 -2.89 15.34
CA ASN A 369 -45.57 -3.51 14.29
C ASN A 369 -45.21 -2.96 12.90
N VAL A 370 -44.94 -1.66 12.79
CA VAL A 370 -44.48 -1.01 11.56
C VAL A 370 -43.13 -1.59 11.12
N PHE A 371 -42.17 -1.70 12.03
CA PHE A 371 -40.88 -2.34 11.77
C PHE A 371 -41.02 -3.82 11.42
N PHE A 372 -41.81 -4.59 12.19
CA PHE A 372 -42.01 -6.02 11.99
C PHE A 372 -42.58 -6.35 10.60
N SER A 373 -43.58 -5.58 10.16
CA SER A 373 -44.16 -5.74 8.82
C SER A 373 -43.16 -5.38 7.70
N ALA A 374 -42.42 -4.28 7.86
CA ALA A 374 -41.37 -3.87 6.91
C ALA A 374 -40.24 -4.89 6.83
N PHE A 375 -39.76 -5.39 7.97
CA PHE A 375 -38.71 -6.41 8.05
C PHE A 375 -39.13 -7.72 7.35
N HIS A 376 -40.36 -8.18 7.56
CA HIS A 376 -40.85 -9.39 6.90
C HIS A 376 -41.07 -9.21 5.39
N ALA A 377 -41.51 -8.02 4.95
CA ALA A 377 -41.64 -7.70 3.54
C ALA A 377 -40.27 -7.69 2.85
N TRP A 378 -39.28 -7.01 3.45
CA TRP A 378 -37.89 -7.00 2.98
C TRP A 378 -37.31 -8.42 2.93
N LYS A 379 -37.42 -9.20 4.00
CA LYS A 379 -36.91 -10.57 4.04
C LYS A 379 -37.53 -11.49 2.99
N THR A 380 -38.82 -11.28 2.68
CA THR A 380 -39.50 -12.04 1.62
C THR A 380 -38.97 -11.65 0.24
N HIS A 381 -38.73 -10.36 0.01
CA HIS A 381 -38.14 -9.88 -1.23
C HIS A 381 -36.69 -10.36 -1.41
N ASP A 382 -35.84 -10.20 -0.40
CA ASP A 382 -34.44 -10.63 -0.40
C ASP A 382 -34.31 -12.16 -0.65
N SER A 383 -35.10 -12.97 0.06
CA SER A 383 -35.10 -14.41 -0.17
C SER A 383 -35.53 -14.79 -1.59
N SER A 384 -36.40 -14.00 -2.23
CA SER A 384 -36.79 -14.22 -3.63
C SER A 384 -35.67 -13.87 -4.61
N VAL A 385 -34.94 -12.77 -4.39
CA VAL A 385 -33.79 -12.37 -5.21
C VAL A 385 -32.66 -13.39 -5.10
N LEU A 386 -32.36 -13.86 -3.88
CA LEU A 386 -31.37 -14.91 -3.65
C LEU A 386 -31.75 -16.21 -4.38
N ILE A 387 -33.02 -16.61 -4.35
CA ILE A 387 -33.52 -17.77 -5.10
C ILE A 387 -33.30 -17.57 -6.61
N GLU A 388 -33.54 -16.38 -7.16
CA GLU A 388 -33.31 -16.09 -8.57
C GLU A 388 -31.83 -16.15 -8.97
N ILE A 389 -30.92 -15.59 -8.15
CA ILE A 389 -29.47 -15.67 -8.35
C ILE A 389 -29.01 -17.13 -8.33
N MET A 390 -29.45 -17.90 -7.35
CA MET A 390 -29.12 -19.33 -7.24
C MET A 390 -29.64 -20.13 -8.45
N LEU A 391 -30.81 -19.78 -8.98
CA LEU A 391 -31.35 -20.40 -10.19
C LEU A 391 -30.53 -20.03 -11.44
N ALA A 392 -30.05 -18.79 -11.54
CA ALA A 392 -29.17 -18.36 -12.64
C ALA A 392 -27.84 -19.14 -12.61
N GLN A 393 -27.17 -19.20 -11.46
CA GLN A 393 -25.94 -19.98 -11.27
C GLN A 393 -26.15 -21.47 -11.59
N PHE A 394 -27.28 -22.04 -11.18
CA PHE A 394 -27.62 -23.43 -11.51
C PHE A 394 -27.76 -23.65 -13.02
N VAL A 395 -28.38 -22.71 -13.74
CA VAL A 395 -28.54 -22.77 -15.20
C VAL A 395 -27.19 -22.62 -15.92
N GLU A 396 -26.30 -21.76 -15.44
CA GLU A 396 -24.95 -21.60 -15.99
C GLU A 396 -24.11 -22.85 -15.82
N LEU A 397 -24.10 -23.45 -14.62
CA LEU A 397 -23.41 -24.72 -14.36
C LEU A 397 -23.95 -25.85 -15.24
N GLU A 398 -25.26 -25.88 -15.48
CA GLU A 398 -25.88 -26.85 -16.39
C GLU A 398 -25.52 -26.60 -17.87
N LEU A 399 -25.25 -25.35 -18.26
CA LEU A 399 -24.78 -25.02 -19.59
C LEU A 399 -23.32 -25.43 -19.80
N ILE A 400 -22.46 -25.22 -18.80
CA ILE A 400 -21.05 -25.65 -18.79
C ILE A 400 -20.97 -27.18 -18.74
N TRP A 401 -21.83 -27.83 -17.95
CA TRP A 401 -21.93 -29.28 -17.92
C TRP A 401 -22.20 -29.85 -19.32
N GLN A 402 -23.08 -29.22 -20.11
CA GLN A 402 -23.38 -29.66 -21.47
C GLN A 402 -22.20 -29.58 -22.43
N THR A 403 -21.20 -28.73 -22.18
CA THR A 403 -20.00 -28.65 -23.03
C THR A 403 -18.92 -29.64 -22.61
N VAL A 404 -18.77 -29.85 -21.29
CA VAL A 404 -17.70 -30.70 -20.71
C VAL A 404 -18.08 -32.19 -20.65
N LYS A 405 -19.38 -32.51 -20.75
CA LYS A 405 -19.88 -33.90 -20.62
C LYS A 405 -19.29 -34.87 -21.65
N ASP A 406 -18.92 -34.40 -22.84
CA ASP A 406 -18.44 -35.25 -23.93
C ASP A 406 -16.90 -35.33 -24.03
N ASP A 407 -16.15 -34.52 -23.28
CA ASP A 407 -14.68 -34.49 -23.31
C ASP A 407 -14.04 -35.68 -22.55
N GLN A 408 -13.63 -36.75 -23.24
CA GLN A 408 -13.03 -37.94 -22.61
C GLN A 408 -11.51 -37.85 -22.37
N ALA A 409 -10.91 -36.66 -22.37
CA ALA A 409 -9.50 -36.48 -22.02
C ALA A 409 -9.34 -36.62 -20.49
N GLY A 410 -8.99 -37.82 -20.04
CA GLY A 410 -8.99 -38.21 -18.62
C GLY A 410 -8.06 -37.37 -17.73
N GLY A 411 -8.36 -37.41 -16.42
CA GLY A 411 -7.64 -36.74 -15.34
C GLY A 411 -8.36 -35.47 -14.90
N VAL A 412 -8.00 -34.33 -15.48
CA VAL A 412 -8.50 -33.01 -15.06
C VAL A 412 -9.99 -32.82 -15.40
N ALA A 413 -10.46 -33.37 -16.53
CA ALA A 413 -11.87 -33.23 -16.94
C ALA A 413 -12.85 -33.96 -16.01
N ASP A 414 -12.42 -35.06 -15.38
CA ASP A 414 -13.27 -35.81 -14.45
C ASP A 414 -13.41 -35.10 -13.10
N ASP A 415 -12.34 -34.45 -12.62
CA ASP A 415 -12.39 -33.61 -11.42
C ASP A 415 -13.31 -32.40 -11.63
N TYR A 416 -13.25 -31.74 -12.81
CA TYR A 416 -14.17 -30.66 -13.15
C TYR A 416 -15.63 -31.14 -13.20
N ARG A 417 -15.89 -32.33 -13.73
CA ARG A 417 -17.23 -32.91 -13.76
C ARG A 417 -17.77 -33.20 -12.36
N GLN A 418 -16.91 -33.76 -11.50
CA GLN A 418 -17.28 -34.04 -10.12
C GLN A 418 -17.55 -32.74 -9.36
N GLY A 419 -16.73 -31.71 -9.55
CA GLY A 419 -16.92 -30.38 -8.99
C GLY A 419 -18.23 -29.71 -9.42
N ILE A 420 -18.54 -29.72 -10.72
CA ILE A 420 -19.80 -29.16 -11.25
C ILE A 420 -21.01 -29.90 -10.63
N ARG A 421 -20.97 -31.24 -10.56
CA ARG A 421 -22.05 -32.04 -10.00
C ARG A 421 -22.24 -31.80 -8.50
N GLN A 422 -21.14 -31.70 -7.74
CA GLN A 422 -21.19 -31.39 -6.30
C GLN A 422 -21.80 -30.01 -6.05
N ASN A 423 -21.41 -29.01 -6.83
CA ASN A 423 -21.96 -27.66 -6.74
C ASN A 423 -23.45 -27.61 -7.11
N GLN A 424 -23.88 -28.34 -8.15
CA GLN A 424 -25.30 -28.47 -8.49
C GLN A 424 -26.12 -29.12 -7.36
N ILE A 425 -25.58 -30.15 -6.69
CA ILE A 425 -26.23 -30.81 -5.55
C ILE A 425 -26.38 -29.83 -4.37
N LEU A 426 -25.32 -29.08 -4.07
CA LEU A 426 -25.32 -28.11 -2.97
C LEU A 426 -26.30 -26.96 -3.24
N LEU A 427 -26.31 -26.40 -4.45
CA LEU A 427 -27.25 -25.35 -4.85
C LEU A 427 -28.70 -25.85 -4.78
N LEU A 428 -28.97 -27.07 -5.26
CA LEU A 428 -30.30 -27.65 -5.21
C LEU A 428 -30.77 -27.93 -3.78
N ALA A 429 -29.88 -28.39 -2.89
CA ALA A 429 -30.20 -28.56 -1.47
C ALA A 429 -30.54 -27.23 -0.78
N ARG A 430 -29.79 -26.17 -1.07
CA ARG A 430 -30.05 -24.82 -0.56
C ARG A 430 -31.36 -24.24 -1.12
N LEU A 431 -31.63 -24.40 -2.42
CA LEU A 431 -32.89 -24.00 -3.06
C LEU A 431 -34.10 -24.71 -2.43
N LYS A 432 -33.99 -26.02 -2.16
CA LYS A 432 -35.04 -26.79 -1.48
C LYS A 432 -35.29 -26.32 -0.05
N ARG A 433 -34.27 -25.85 0.67
CA ARG A 433 -34.41 -25.27 2.01
C ARG A 433 -35.10 -23.91 2.00
N LEU A 434 -34.83 -23.07 1.00
CA LEU A 434 -35.36 -21.70 0.92
C LEU A 434 -36.79 -21.65 0.34
N ALA A 435 -37.07 -22.38 -0.73
CA ALA A 435 -38.36 -22.32 -1.43
C ALA A 435 -39.30 -23.51 -1.10
N GLY A 436 -38.80 -24.54 -0.42
CA GLY A 436 -39.47 -25.84 -0.25
C GLY A 436 -39.18 -26.80 -1.41
N PRO A 437 -39.25 -28.13 -1.18
CA PRO A 437 -38.76 -29.12 -2.13
C PRO A 437 -39.51 -29.12 -3.47
N ASP A 438 -40.84 -29.00 -3.44
CA ASP A 438 -41.66 -29.09 -4.64
C ASP A 438 -41.61 -27.81 -5.50
N ARG A 439 -41.64 -26.65 -4.84
CA ARG A 439 -41.55 -25.33 -5.48
C ARG A 439 -40.17 -25.07 -6.06
N ALA A 440 -39.09 -25.41 -5.33
CA ALA A 440 -37.72 -25.31 -5.85
C ALA A 440 -37.52 -26.14 -7.13
N MET A 441 -38.01 -27.38 -7.14
CA MET A 441 -37.91 -28.26 -8.32
C MET A 441 -38.74 -27.75 -9.50
N GLN A 442 -39.90 -27.12 -9.26
CA GLN A 442 -40.66 -26.42 -10.31
C GLN A 442 -39.89 -25.23 -10.86
N MET A 443 -39.34 -24.36 -10.02
CA MET A 443 -38.58 -23.17 -10.45
C MET A 443 -37.33 -23.54 -11.26
N VAL A 444 -36.58 -24.57 -10.85
CA VAL A 444 -35.44 -25.11 -11.62
C VAL A 444 -35.88 -25.63 -12.99
N ARG A 445 -36.97 -26.40 -13.06
CA ARG A 445 -37.50 -26.92 -14.32
C ARG A 445 -37.93 -25.79 -15.26
N ASP A 446 -38.57 -24.76 -14.74
CA ASP A 446 -39.02 -23.63 -15.53
C ASP A 446 -37.87 -22.72 -15.98
N ALA A 447 -36.86 -22.52 -15.14
CA ALA A 447 -35.63 -21.81 -15.49
C ALA A 447 -34.86 -22.55 -16.60
N LEU A 448 -34.69 -23.86 -16.49
CA LEU A 448 -34.02 -24.67 -17.52
C LEU A 448 -34.80 -24.71 -18.84
N LYS A 449 -36.14 -24.77 -18.78
CA LYS A 449 -37.00 -24.65 -19.98
C LYS A 449 -36.84 -23.29 -20.64
N ARG A 450 -36.78 -22.20 -19.87
CA ARG A 450 -36.55 -20.84 -20.38
C ARG A 450 -35.18 -20.72 -21.06
N ALA A 451 -34.12 -21.22 -20.43
CA ALA A 451 -32.76 -21.22 -20.99
C ALA A 451 -32.65 -22.03 -22.29
N LYS A 452 -33.22 -23.25 -22.33
CA LYS A 452 -33.25 -24.08 -23.54
C LYS A 452 -34.03 -23.42 -24.68
N ARG A 453 -35.12 -22.70 -24.39
CA ARG A 453 -35.88 -21.93 -25.38
C ARG A 453 -35.09 -20.74 -25.94
N GLN A 454 -34.30 -20.05 -25.10
CA GLN A 454 -33.41 -18.97 -25.54
C GLN A 454 -32.29 -19.49 -26.46
N LYS A 455 -31.66 -20.63 -26.13
CA LYS A 455 -30.66 -21.29 -26.99
C LYS A 455 -31.24 -21.75 -28.34
N LYS A 456 -32.49 -22.25 -28.36
CA LYS A 456 -33.16 -22.65 -29.61
C LYS A 456 -33.49 -21.45 -30.52
N LYS A 457 -33.78 -20.28 -29.93
CA LYS A 457 -34.00 -19.01 -30.65
C LYS A 457 -32.70 -18.39 -31.17
N SER A 458 -31.55 -18.60 -30.51
CA SER A 458 -30.25 -18.15 -31.02
C SER A 458 -29.69 -19.09 -32.10
N ALA A 459 -29.92 -20.41 -32.00
CA ALA A 459 -29.50 -21.39 -33.00
C ALA A 459 -30.26 -21.30 -34.34
N SER A 460 -31.50 -20.83 -34.37
CA SER A 460 -32.29 -20.71 -35.62
C SER A 460 -31.88 -19.55 -36.53
N LYS A 461 -30.92 -18.71 -36.13
CA LYS A 461 -30.39 -17.60 -36.95
C LYS A 461 -29.08 -17.92 -37.69
N GLN A 462 -28.54 -19.13 -37.54
CA GLN A 462 -27.38 -19.60 -38.31
C GLN A 462 -27.75 -20.86 -39.11
N ALA A 463 -28.48 -20.66 -40.21
CA ALA A 463 -28.65 -21.67 -41.25
C ALA A 463 -27.56 -21.48 -42.32
N ILE A 464 -26.84 -22.57 -42.54
CA ILE A 464 -25.67 -22.81 -43.39
C ILE A 464 -25.99 -22.65 -44.90
N PRO A 465 -24.99 -22.47 -45.80
CA PRO A 465 -24.68 -23.54 -46.78
C PRO A 465 -23.17 -23.85 -46.79
N ARG A 466 -22.73 -25.09 -46.45
CA ARG A 466 -22.53 -26.29 -47.29
C ARG A 466 -21.55 -25.95 -48.43
N SER A 467 -20.36 -26.56 -48.50
CA SER A 467 -20.14 -28.01 -48.58
C SER A 467 -18.71 -28.45 -48.20
N ALA A 468 -18.61 -29.67 -47.64
CA ALA A 468 -17.65 -30.77 -47.91
C ALA A 468 -16.14 -30.44 -48.07
N GLU A 469 -15.16 -31.17 -47.52
CA GLU A 469 -15.04 -32.39 -46.74
C GLU A 469 -13.53 -32.55 -46.41
N VAL A 470 -13.20 -33.50 -45.52
CA VAL A 470 -11.91 -34.16 -45.29
C VAL A 470 -11.15 -33.73 -44.03
N ALA A 471 -10.70 -34.78 -43.35
CA ALA A 471 -10.46 -34.91 -41.93
C ALA A 471 -8.98 -34.78 -41.52
N SER A 472 -8.83 -34.55 -40.21
CA SER A 472 -7.79 -35.07 -39.31
C SER A 472 -6.34 -34.56 -39.39
N ALA A 473 -6.00 -33.91 -38.27
CA ALA A 473 -4.88 -34.20 -37.37
C ALA A 473 -3.64 -33.27 -37.37
N THR A 474 -3.23 -33.02 -36.11
CA THR A 474 -1.90 -32.63 -35.58
C THR A 474 -1.49 -31.14 -35.57
N THR A 475 -1.51 -30.58 -34.34
CA THR A 475 -0.44 -29.83 -33.61
C THR A 475 0.36 -28.76 -34.39
N THR A 476 0.66 -27.55 -33.90
CA THR A 476 0.79 -26.99 -32.55
C THR A 476 1.17 -25.50 -32.69
N THR A 477 0.75 -24.70 -31.69
CA THR A 477 1.44 -23.53 -31.09
C THR A 477 1.71 -22.23 -31.87
N GLU A 478 1.51 -21.13 -31.12
CA GLU A 478 1.95 -19.74 -31.31
C GLU A 478 1.03 -18.79 -32.09
N ALA A 479 0.14 -18.08 -31.37
CA ALA A 479 0.29 -16.65 -31.10
C ALA A 479 -0.95 -16.03 -30.39
N LEU A 480 -0.71 -15.62 -29.14
CA LEU A 480 -1.25 -14.44 -28.46
C LEU A 480 -2.75 -14.40 -28.06
N THR A 481 -2.97 -14.95 -26.87
CA THR A 481 -4.12 -14.68 -25.99
C THR A 481 -3.98 -13.32 -25.31
N GLU A 482 -4.82 -12.37 -25.71
CA GLU A 482 -5.12 -11.16 -24.95
C GLU A 482 -6.21 -11.52 -23.92
N SER A 483 -5.86 -11.34 -22.66
CA SER A 483 -6.63 -11.69 -21.47
C SER A 483 -7.87 -10.79 -21.33
N VAL A 484 -9.07 -11.38 -21.38
CA VAL A 484 -10.30 -10.76 -20.87
C VAL A 484 -10.75 -11.58 -19.67
N ALA A 485 -10.63 -10.98 -18.49
CA ALA A 485 -11.08 -11.51 -17.22
C ALA A 485 -12.59 -11.75 -17.21
N SER A 486 -13.00 -12.87 -16.61
CA SER A 486 -14.40 -13.22 -16.35
C SER A 486 -14.76 -12.90 -14.89
N PRO A 487 -15.97 -12.38 -14.61
CA PRO A 487 -16.39 -11.89 -13.28
C PRO A 487 -16.96 -13.02 -12.40
N ILE A 488 -16.14 -14.00 -12.01
CA ILE A 488 -16.57 -15.13 -11.16
C ILE A 488 -15.72 -15.28 -9.88
N SER A 489 -14.66 -14.47 -9.71
CA SER A 489 -13.73 -14.64 -8.58
C SER A 489 -14.05 -13.84 -7.31
N GLU A 490 -15.14 -13.08 -7.24
CA GLU A 490 -15.38 -12.16 -6.11
C GLU A 490 -16.36 -12.67 -5.03
N SER A 491 -17.04 -13.82 -5.20
CA SER A 491 -18.01 -14.32 -4.19
C SER A 491 -17.59 -15.55 -3.40
N PHE A 492 -16.34 -16.00 -3.46
CA PHE A 492 -15.89 -17.20 -2.72
C PHE A 492 -14.70 -17.01 -1.77
N ASN A 493 -14.21 -15.79 -1.56
CA ASN A 493 -13.00 -15.57 -0.74
C ASN A 493 -13.23 -15.11 0.71
N ASN A 494 -14.47 -15.03 1.21
CA ASN A 494 -14.73 -14.44 2.53
C ASN A 494 -15.11 -15.41 3.65
N VAL A 495 -14.87 -16.72 3.51
CA VAL A 495 -15.02 -17.63 4.66
C VAL A 495 -13.85 -18.61 4.69
N ASP A 496 -13.13 -18.60 5.81
CA ASP A 496 -12.01 -19.47 6.20
C ASP A 496 -10.57 -19.07 5.78
N SER A 497 -10.23 -17.78 5.87
CA SER A 497 -8.81 -17.34 5.74
C SER A 497 -8.00 -17.51 7.04
N ALA A 498 -8.60 -17.36 8.22
CA ALA A 498 -7.85 -17.41 9.49
C ALA A 498 -7.24 -18.80 9.80
N VAL A 499 -7.93 -19.89 9.45
CA VAL A 499 -7.44 -21.25 9.70
C VAL A 499 -6.37 -21.66 8.69
N LEU A 500 -6.44 -21.17 7.45
CA LEU A 500 -5.43 -21.41 6.43
C LEU A 500 -4.16 -20.60 6.68
N GLN A 501 -4.26 -19.36 7.19
CA GLN A 501 -3.12 -18.51 7.48
C GLN A 501 -2.33 -18.96 8.73
N GLU A 502 -3.02 -19.51 9.73
CA GLU A 502 -2.38 -20.15 10.90
C GLU A 502 -1.65 -21.45 10.49
N LEU A 503 -2.22 -22.20 9.54
CA LEU A 503 -1.56 -23.37 8.93
C LEU A 503 -0.41 -22.97 7.98
N GLU A 504 -0.46 -21.79 7.35
CA GLU A 504 0.58 -21.27 6.44
C GLU A 504 1.77 -20.69 7.23
N LYS A 505 1.55 -20.02 8.37
CA LYS A 505 2.62 -19.65 9.32
C LYS A 505 3.34 -20.87 9.91
N GLN A 506 2.62 -21.99 10.08
CA GLN A 506 3.19 -23.27 10.52
C GLN A 506 3.82 -24.09 9.38
N ARG A 507 3.71 -23.65 8.11
CA ARG A 507 4.13 -24.38 6.91
C ARG A 507 5.21 -23.66 6.08
N ILE A 508 6.01 -22.75 6.65
CA ILE A 508 7.23 -22.33 5.95
C ILE A 508 8.17 -23.55 5.91
N SER A 509 8.14 -24.30 4.80
CA SER A 509 8.98 -25.46 4.58
C SER A 509 10.46 -25.04 4.77
N PRO A 510 11.32 -25.86 5.39
CA PRO A 510 12.76 -25.59 5.47
C PRO A 510 13.36 -25.24 4.10
N HIS A 511 12.81 -25.81 3.02
CA HIS A 511 13.17 -25.51 1.64
C HIS A 511 12.81 -24.07 1.21
N GLU A 512 11.70 -23.52 1.69
CA GLU A 512 11.27 -22.15 1.39
C GLU A 512 12.11 -21.11 2.15
N ARG A 513 12.53 -21.43 3.38
CA ARG A 513 13.54 -20.63 4.11
C ARG A 513 14.91 -20.68 3.42
N PHE A 514 15.31 -21.87 2.98
CA PHE A 514 16.58 -22.08 2.28
C PHE A 514 16.62 -21.37 0.92
N THR A 515 15.54 -21.43 0.16
CA THR A 515 15.42 -20.67 -1.10
C THR A 515 15.37 -19.16 -0.84
N LYS A 516 14.70 -18.69 0.22
CA LYS A 516 14.76 -17.27 0.65
C LYS A 516 16.17 -16.80 0.96
N ILE A 517 16.98 -17.61 1.64
CA ILE A 517 18.39 -17.31 1.94
C ILE A 517 19.24 -17.25 0.66
N LEU A 518 18.89 -18.05 -0.35
CA LEU A 518 19.61 -18.13 -1.62
C LEU A 518 19.07 -17.20 -2.72
N THR A 519 17.91 -16.57 -2.54
CA THR A 519 17.39 -15.52 -3.42
C THR A 519 18.00 -14.15 -3.10
N ALA A 520 18.19 -13.33 -4.13
CA ALA A 520 18.81 -12.00 -4.02
C ALA A 520 17.88 -10.92 -3.45
N LEU A 521 16.58 -11.12 -3.63
CA LEU A 521 15.59 -10.06 -3.51
C LEU A 521 15.03 -10.02 -2.09
N PRO A 522 15.03 -8.83 -1.43
CA PRO A 522 14.23 -8.60 -0.24
C PRO A 522 12.74 -8.88 -0.48
N GLU A 523 11.95 -8.98 0.59
CA GLU A 523 10.50 -9.10 0.46
C GLU A 523 9.93 -7.93 -0.36
N ASN A 524 8.91 -8.20 -1.19
CA ASN A 524 8.35 -7.19 -2.11
C ASN A 524 7.96 -5.89 -1.37
N ARG A 525 7.38 -6.01 -0.17
CA ARG A 525 7.05 -4.87 0.69
C ARG A 525 8.29 -4.09 1.13
N ALA A 526 9.31 -4.77 1.64
CA ALA A 526 10.56 -4.15 2.05
C ALA A 526 11.27 -3.47 0.87
N LEU A 527 11.31 -4.11 -0.31
CA LEU A 527 11.91 -3.54 -1.51
C LEU A 527 11.20 -2.26 -1.96
N VAL A 528 9.86 -2.28 -2.00
CA VAL A 528 9.04 -1.13 -2.42
C VAL A 528 9.20 0.03 -1.42
N HIS A 529 9.22 -0.27 -0.12
CA HIS A 529 9.49 0.71 0.93
C HIS A 529 10.90 1.31 0.83
N GLU A 530 11.90 0.48 0.62
CA GLU A 530 13.29 0.92 0.42
C GLU A 530 13.46 1.80 -0.82
N LEU A 531 12.75 1.50 -1.92
CA LEU A 531 12.75 2.33 -3.13
C LEU A 531 12.09 3.70 -2.93
N LEU A 532 11.12 3.83 -2.02
CA LEU A 532 10.53 5.11 -1.65
C LEU A 532 11.53 6.00 -0.90
N ILE A 533 12.32 5.41 -0.01
CA ILE A 533 13.33 6.15 0.79
C ILE A 533 14.58 6.43 -0.05
N ASN A 534 15.12 5.39 -0.69
CA ASN A 534 16.29 5.45 -1.55
C ASN A 534 15.89 5.07 -2.99
N LYS A 535 15.67 6.09 -3.82
CA LYS A 535 15.29 5.90 -5.24
C LYS A 535 16.34 5.14 -6.06
N GLU A 536 17.59 5.12 -5.60
CA GLU A 536 18.70 4.40 -6.23
C GLU A 536 19.08 3.13 -5.44
N PHE A 537 18.11 2.53 -4.73
CA PHE A 537 18.35 1.32 -3.95
C PHE A 537 19.02 0.22 -4.77
N LYS A 538 20.11 -0.31 -4.22
CA LYS A 538 20.88 -1.43 -4.75
C LYS A 538 21.22 -2.36 -3.60
N ILE A 539 21.16 -3.65 -3.87
CA ILE A 539 21.59 -4.67 -2.93
C ILE A 539 23.11 -4.59 -2.80
N GLU A 540 23.59 -4.43 -1.57
CA GLU A 540 25.02 -4.35 -1.26
C GLU A 540 25.72 -5.69 -1.51
N GLU A 541 26.92 -5.64 -2.10
CA GLU A 541 27.69 -6.83 -2.47
C GLU A 541 28.06 -7.70 -1.26
N GLU A 542 28.43 -7.10 -0.13
CA GLU A 542 28.80 -7.82 1.09
C GLU A 542 27.60 -8.58 1.67
N SER A 543 26.44 -7.92 1.77
CA SER A 543 25.21 -8.54 2.28
C SER A 543 24.75 -9.75 1.45
N TYR A 544 25.00 -9.70 0.14
CA TYR A 544 24.61 -10.74 -0.80
C TYR A 544 25.62 -11.88 -0.89
N THR A 545 26.92 -11.57 -0.90
CA THR A 545 27.96 -12.59 -1.13
C THR A 545 28.30 -13.38 0.12
N GLU A 546 28.21 -12.78 1.31
CA GLU A 546 28.69 -13.42 2.55
C GLU A 546 27.93 -14.70 2.95
N PRO A 547 26.59 -14.75 2.92
CA PRO A 547 25.86 -15.99 3.19
C PRO A 547 26.15 -17.08 2.13
N ARG A 548 26.31 -16.68 0.87
CA ARG A 548 26.57 -17.60 -0.25
C ARG A 548 27.99 -18.16 -0.20
N LYS A 549 28.98 -17.37 0.22
CA LYS A 549 30.34 -17.84 0.49
C LYS A 549 30.36 -18.92 1.56
N ARG A 550 29.66 -18.70 2.70
CA ARG A 550 29.55 -19.72 3.76
C ARG A 550 28.89 -21.02 3.27
N VAL A 551 27.83 -20.92 2.46
CA VAL A 551 27.18 -22.08 1.84
C VAL A 551 28.11 -22.79 0.85
N MET A 552 28.85 -22.01 0.03
CA MET A 552 29.82 -22.53 -0.92
C MET A 552 30.97 -23.26 -0.24
N GLU A 553 31.54 -22.69 0.83
CA GLU A 553 32.58 -23.33 1.64
C GLU A 553 32.11 -24.68 2.20
N HIS A 554 30.89 -24.72 2.75
CA HIS A 554 30.32 -25.96 3.25
C HIS A 554 30.08 -26.98 2.12
N MET A 555 29.58 -26.53 0.97
CA MET A 555 29.38 -27.39 -0.20
C MET A 555 30.70 -27.93 -0.75
N CYS A 556 31.76 -27.12 -0.81
CA CYS A 556 33.10 -27.55 -1.22
C CYS A 556 33.65 -28.63 -0.28
N ALA A 557 33.41 -28.52 1.03
CA ALA A 557 33.81 -29.55 2.00
C ALA A 557 33.06 -30.88 1.77
N LEU A 558 31.76 -30.82 1.45
CA LEU A 558 30.96 -32.00 1.09
C LEU A 558 31.40 -32.61 -0.24
N MET A 559 31.64 -31.78 -1.26
CA MET A 559 32.13 -32.24 -2.56
C MET A 559 33.46 -32.96 -2.45
N ARG A 560 34.41 -32.44 -1.66
CA ARG A 560 35.69 -33.11 -1.42
C ARG A 560 35.48 -34.50 -0.81
N ARG A 561 34.63 -34.61 0.21
CA ARG A 561 34.28 -35.88 0.86
C ARG A 561 33.62 -36.89 -0.10
N ASP A 562 32.71 -36.43 -0.95
CA ASP A 562 31.95 -37.29 -1.84
C ASP A 562 32.73 -37.69 -3.11
N VAL A 563 33.66 -36.84 -3.56
CA VAL A 563 34.62 -37.17 -4.61
C VAL A 563 35.57 -38.27 -4.11
N GLU A 564 36.03 -38.19 -2.86
CA GLU A 564 36.80 -39.27 -2.22
C GLU A 564 35.98 -40.57 -2.10
N ALA A 565 34.66 -40.48 -1.94
CA ALA A 565 33.74 -41.62 -1.91
C ALA A 565 33.31 -42.16 -3.29
N GLY A 566 33.81 -41.58 -4.39
CA GLY A 566 33.52 -42.03 -5.76
C GLY A 566 32.20 -41.51 -6.38
N MET A 567 31.53 -40.54 -5.75
CA MET A 567 30.28 -39.92 -6.23
C MET A 567 30.48 -38.58 -6.97
N GLY A 568 31.69 -38.33 -7.48
CA GLY A 568 32.04 -37.04 -8.12
C GLY A 568 31.22 -36.69 -9.38
N THR A 569 30.75 -37.67 -10.14
CA THR A 569 29.98 -37.44 -11.37
C THR A 569 28.63 -36.76 -11.11
N ASN A 570 27.95 -37.12 -10.03
CA ASN A 570 26.67 -36.52 -9.63
C ASN A 570 26.84 -35.03 -9.29
N TRP A 571 27.96 -34.68 -8.66
CA TRP A 571 28.29 -33.29 -8.31
C TRP A 571 28.60 -32.43 -9.54
N ILE A 572 29.29 -32.98 -10.54
CA ILE A 572 29.58 -32.26 -11.79
C ILE A 572 28.28 -31.97 -12.54
N VAL A 573 27.38 -32.95 -12.64
CA VAL A 573 26.07 -32.77 -13.29
C VAL A 573 25.22 -31.76 -12.51
N ALA A 574 25.17 -31.86 -11.18
CA ALA A 574 24.45 -30.92 -10.34
C ALA A 574 25.01 -29.49 -10.41
N MET A 575 26.33 -29.33 -10.55
CA MET A 575 26.90 -28.00 -10.71
C MET A 575 26.67 -27.43 -12.10
N ALA A 576 26.77 -28.27 -13.13
CA ALA A 576 26.46 -27.86 -14.49
C ALA A 576 25.01 -27.38 -14.61
N THR A 577 24.04 -28.06 -13.98
CA THR A 577 22.64 -27.60 -13.94
C THR A 577 22.49 -26.26 -13.22
N VAL A 578 23.15 -26.08 -12.07
CA VAL A 578 23.08 -24.81 -11.30
C VAL A 578 23.71 -23.65 -12.08
N ILE A 579 24.88 -23.87 -12.69
CA ILE A 579 25.56 -22.87 -13.52
C ILE A 579 24.70 -22.53 -14.74
N GLN A 580 24.17 -23.54 -15.44
CA GLN A 580 23.30 -23.35 -16.59
C GLN A 580 22.06 -22.54 -16.21
N ASP A 581 21.33 -22.94 -15.17
CA ASP A 581 20.09 -22.27 -14.74
C ASP A 581 20.35 -20.80 -14.35
N ARG A 582 21.42 -20.50 -13.62
CA ARG A 582 21.77 -19.12 -13.24
C ARG A 582 22.16 -18.24 -14.43
N LEU A 583 22.95 -18.77 -15.36
CA LEU A 583 23.32 -18.04 -16.57
C LEU A 583 22.12 -17.80 -17.49
N LEU A 584 21.25 -18.81 -17.65
CA LEU A 584 20.05 -18.69 -18.48
C LEU A 584 19.02 -17.75 -17.86
N ARG A 585 18.86 -17.70 -16.53
CA ARG A 585 17.99 -16.70 -15.85
C ARG A 585 18.36 -15.26 -16.16
N SER A 586 19.66 -14.99 -16.34
CA SER A 586 20.17 -13.65 -16.64
C SER A 586 19.98 -13.25 -18.13
N LEU A 587 19.60 -14.21 -18.98
CA LEU A 587 19.52 -14.05 -20.44
C LEU A 587 18.06 -14.14 -20.92
N ARG A 588 17.71 -13.30 -21.90
CA ARG A 588 16.40 -13.42 -22.55
C ARG A 588 16.36 -14.65 -23.47
N PRO A 589 15.26 -15.43 -23.48
CA PRO A 589 15.11 -16.55 -24.39
C PRO A 589 15.11 -16.04 -25.85
N GLY A 590 16.01 -16.57 -26.67
CA GLY A 590 16.18 -16.18 -28.09
C GLY A 590 17.51 -15.50 -28.45
N ASN A 591 18.38 -15.19 -27.47
CA ASN A 591 19.74 -14.72 -27.75
C ASN A 591 20.63 -15.91 -28.21
N SER A 592 21.53 -15.70 -29.19
CA SER A 592 22.49 -16.73 -29.63
C SER A 592 23.36 -17.25 -28.49
N LEU A 593 23.66 -16.42 -27.48
CA LEU A 593 24.38 -16.85 -26.28
C LEU A 593 23.54 -17.78 -25.39
N HIS A 594 22.22 -17.56 -25.31
CA HIS A 594 21.32 -18.43 -24.56
C HIS A 594 21.28 -19.84 -25.19
N VAL A 595 21.26 -19.93 -26.51
CA VAL A 595 21.32 -21.21 -27.24
C VAL A 595 22.66 -21.91 -27.00
N LEU A 596 23.77 -21.20 -27.18
CA LEU A 596 25.12 -21.76 -26.98
C LEU A 596 25.32 -22.31 -25.55
N ILE A 597 24.89 -21.57 -24.53
CA ILE A 597 24.97 -22.00 -23.13
C ILE A 597 24.06 -23.20 -22.88
N SER A 598 22.86 -23.22 -23.46
CA SER A 598 21.94 -24.36 -23.31
C SER A 598 22.47 -25.66 -23.94
N GLU A 599 23.17 -25.55 -25.08
CA GLU A 599 23.72 -26.71 -25.79
C GLU A 599 25.00 -27.25 -25.12
N VAL A 600 25.91 -26.37 -24.70
CA VAL A 600 27.20 -26.79 -24.13
C VAL A 600 27.08 -27.28 -22.68
N LEU A 601 26.19 -26.67 -21.89
CA LEU A 601 25.96 -27.03 -20.48
C LEU A 601 24.74 -27.96 -20.29
N ASP A 602 24.28 -28.69 -21.32
CA ASP A 602 23.16 -29.63 -21.18
C ASP A 602 23.52 -30.73 -20.15
N PRO A 603 22.77 -30.88 -19.04
CA PRO A 603 23.05 -31.87 -18.01
C PRO A 603 23.10 -33.30 -18.55
N LYS A 604 22.30 -33.63 -19.57
CA LYS A 604 22.32 -34.97 -20.18
C LYS A 604 23.62 -35.22 -20.94
N LEU A 605 24.12 -34.19 -21.64
CA LEU A 605 25.38 -34.25 -22.36
C LEU A 605 26.56 -34.38 -21.38
N VAL A 606 26.56 -33.59 -20.31
CA VAL A 606 27.58 -33.64 -19.25
C VAL A 606 27.58 -34.99 -18.56
N GLU A 607 26.40 -35.53 -18.21
CA GLU A 607 26.27 -36.86 -17.60
C GLU A 607 26.83 -37.96 -18.53
N ASN A 608 26.53 -37.89 -19.83
CA ASN A 608 27.03 -38.85 -20.81
C ASN A 608 28.56 -38.76 -21.01
N GLN A 609 29.12 -37.54 -21.04
CA GLN A 609 30.57 -37.33 -21.13
C GLN A 609 31.30 -37.81 -19.87
N CYS A 610 30.71 -37.61 -18.70
CA CYS A 610 31.22 -38.12 -17.43
C CYS A 610 31.20 -39.66 -17.39
N LYS A 611 30.10 -40.31 -17.83
CA LYS A 611 30.00 -41.78 -17.93
C LYS A 611 31.02 -42.38 -18.92
N ALA A 612 31.31 -41.66 -20.01
CA ALA A 612 32.30 -42.05 -21.00
C ALA A 612 33.76 -41.72 -20.59
N GLY A 613 33.97 -41.03 -19.46
CA GLY A 613 35.30 -40.59 -19.00
C GLY A 613 35.94 -39.52 -19.89
N ALA A 614 35.16 -38.84 -20.74
CA ALA A 614 35.65 -37.88 -21.73
C ALA A 614 35.48 -36.41 -21.30
N PHE A 615 34.93 -36.15 -20.11
CA PHE A 615 34.72 -34.78 -19.62
C PHE A 615 36.05 -34.13 -19.21
N SER A 616 36.37 -32.98 -19.82
CA SER A 616 37.58 -32.21 -19.53
C SER A 616 37.25 -30.95 -18.73
N TYR A 617 37.79 -30.86 -17.52
CA TYR A 617 37.66 -29.67 -16.66
C TYR A 617 38.30 -28.43 -17.29
N ASP A 618 39.45 -28.58 -17.94
CA ASP A 618 40.13 -27.46 -18.60
C ASP A 618 39.34 -26.91 -19.78
N ALA A 619 38.71 -27.79 -20.58
CA ALA A 619 37.84 -27.36 -21.67
C ALA A 619 36.61 -26.59 -21.15
N PHE A 620 36.03 -27.05 -20.04
CA PHE A 620 34.93 -26.38 -19.37
C PHE A 620 35.33 -24.98 -18.86
N PHE A 621 36.43 -24.86 -18.11
CA PHE A 621 36.87 -23.57 -17.58
C PHE A 621 37.28 -22.60 -18.69
N ASN A 622 37.94 -23.08 -19.76
CA ASN A 622 38.27 -22.24 -20.91
C ASN A 622 37.01 -21.72 -21.63
N PHE A 623 35.97 -22.56 -21.75
CA PHE A 623 34.68 -22.13 -22.27
C PHE A 623 34.06 -21.03 -21.39
N MET A 624 34.06 -21.22 -20.06
CA MET A 624 33.54 -20.21 -19.12
C MET A 624 34.33 -18.90 -19.20
N THR A 625 35.65 -18.94 -19.28
CA THR A 625 36.51 -17.76 -19.45
C THR A 625 36.21 -17.00 -20.75
N SER A 626 35.76 -17.68 -21.81
CA SER A 626 35.37 -17.04 -23.08
C SER A 626 33.98 -16.37 -23.04
N ILE A 627 33.13 -16.77 -22.08
CA ILE A 627 31.73 -16.33 -21.97
C ILE A 627 31.53 -15.28 -20.89
N LEU A 628 32.18 -15.42 -19.73
CA LEU A 628 32.04 -14.48 -18.61
C LEU A 628 32.25 -13.01 -19.02
N PRO A 629 33.28 -12.64 -19.82
CA PRO A 629 33.46 -11.25 -20.27
C PRO A 629 32.32 -10.71 -21.13
N LYS A 630 31.54 -11.59 -21.79
CA LYS A 630 30.39 -11.19 -22.62
C LYS A 630 29.11 -11.00 -21.81
N LEU A 631 29.06 -11.53 -20.59
CA LEU A 631 27.89 -11.50 -19.70
C LEU A 631 28.03 -10.48 -18.57
N CYS A 632 29.25 -10.29 -18.08
CA CYS A 632 29.55 -9.35 -17.00
C CYS A 632 29.56 -7.89 -17.50
N ALA A 633 29.27 -6.96 -16.59
CA ALA A 633 29.39 -5.54 -16.87
C ALA A 633 30.88 -5.12 -16.96
N PRO A 634 31.22 -4.09 -17.76
CA PRO A 634 32.63 -3.70 -18.00
C PRO A 634 33.43 -3.35 -16.74
N TYR A 635 32.78 -2.90 -15.65
CA TYR A 635 33.48 -2.61 -14.39
C TYR A 635 33.92 -3.88 -13.63
N ARG A 636 33.38 -5.06 -13.98
CA ARG A 636 33.75 -6.36 -13.41
C ARG A 636 34.85 -7.07 -14.20
N ASP A 637 35.25 -6.54 -15.36
CA ASP A 637 36.35 -7.05 -16.17
C ASP A 637 37.64 -7.37 -15.37
N PRO A 638 38.10 -6.56 -14.39
CA PRO A 638 39.27 -6.93 -13.58
C PRO A 638 39.08 -8.22 -12.77
N ALA A 639 37.87 -8.47 -12.24
CA ALA A 639 37.58 -9.69 -11.48
C ALA A 639 37.49 -10.93 -12.40
N VAL A 640 36.94 -10.76 -13.60
CA VAL A 640 36.87 -11.83 -14.61
C VAL A 640 38.26 -12.16 -15.15
N ASN A 641 39.09 -11.14 -15.39
CA ASN A 641 40.48 -11.32 -15.85
C ASN A 641 41.32 -11.99 -14.77
N ALA A 642 41.16 -11.62 -13.49
CA ALA A 642 41.84 -12.30 -12.38
C ALA A 642 41.52 -13.81 -12.34
N PHE A 643 40.25 -14.20 -12.60
CA PHE A 643 39.88 -15.62 -12.71
C PHE A 643 40.42 -16.30 -13.98
N ALA A 644 40.53 -15.57 -15.08
CA ALA A 644 41.11 -16.08 -16.32
C ALA A 644 42.62 -16.37 -16.17
N GLU A 645 43.35 -15.51 -15.45
CA GLU A 645 44.78 -15.62 -15.19
C GLU A 645 45.11 -16.65 -14.10
N ASP A 646 44.24 -16.81 -13.11
CA ASP A 646 44.46 -17.73 -11.99
C ASP A 646 44.03 -19.17 -12.30
N ILE A 647 44.97 -19.93 -12.88
CA ILE A 647 44.83 -21.37 -13.16
C ILE A 647 45.25 -22.20 -11.92
N SER A 648 45.66 -21.57 -10.82
CA SER A 648 46.21 -22.30 -9.67
C SER A 648 45.12 -22.91 -8.78
N GLY A 649 45.33 -24.15 -8.33
CA GLY A 649 44.44 -24.83 -7.35
C GLY A 649 43.70 -26.05 -7.88
N ASP A 650 42.97 -26.70 -6.99
CA ASP A 650 42.16 -27.88 -7.27
C ASP A 650 40.91 -27.51 -8.11
N ALA A 651 40.36 -28.45 -8.87
CA ALA A 651 39.18 -28.21 -9.72
C ALA A 651 37.98 -27.68 -8.91
N ILE A 652 37.86 -28.11 -7.65
CA ILE A 652 36.83 -27.67 -6.70
C ILE A 652 37.02 -26.21 -6.28
N ASP A 653 38.26 -25.75 -6.07
CA ASP A 653 38.54 -24.37 -5.69
C ASP A 653 38.31 -23.41 -6.87
N ARG A 654 38.67 -23.84 -8.08
CA ARG A 654 38.40 -23.08 -9.30
C ARG A 654 36.90 -22.98 -9.57
N LEU A 655 36.14 -24.03 -9.26
CA LEU A 655 34.69 -24.03 -9.32
C LEU A 655 34.05 -23.08 -8.29
N ALA A 656 34.57 -23.06 -7.06
CA ALA A 656 34.11 -22.13 -6.02
C ALA A 656 34.32 -20.67 -6.44
N ARG A 657 35.48 -20.35 -7.03
CA ARG A 657 35.76 -19.02 -7.59
C ARG A 657 34.83 -18.66 -8.76
N LEU A 658 34.60 -19.61 -9.67
CA LEU A 658 33.65 -19.43 -10.78
C LEU A 658 32.24 -19.12 -10.27
N MET A 659 31.77 -19.87 -9.28
CA MET A 659 30.46 -19.64 -8.66
C MET A 659 30.39 -18.27 -7.97
N GLY A 660 31.47 -17.82 -7.33
CA GLY A 660 31.56 -16.46 -6.78
C GLY A 660 31.35 -15.39 -7.85
N ILE A 661 31.93 -15.55 -9.05
CA ILE A 661 31.71 -14.61 -10.17
C ILE A 661 30.27 -14.68 -10.70
N ILE A 662 29.70 -15.88 -10.80
CA ILE A 662 28.30 -16.05 -11.24
C ILE A 662 27.33 -15.44 -10.22
N ASP A 663 27.64 -15.50 -8.92
CA ASP A 663 26.88 -14.83 -7.88
C ASP A 663 26.93 -13.30 -8.06
N LEU A 664 28.11 -12.73 -8.32
CA LEU A 664 28.25 -11.30 -8.63
C LEU A 664 27.47 -10.89 -9.89
N LEU A 665 27.54 -11.70 -10.95
CA LEU A 665 26.75 -11.50 -12.16
C LEU A 665 25.25 -11.50 -11.86
N SER A 666 24.79 -12.43 -11.01
CA SER A 666 23.39 -12.54 -10.61
C SER A 666 22.93 -11.32 -9.79
N LEU A 667 23.80 -10.80 -8.92
CA LEU A 667 23.57 -9.55 -8.18
C LEU A 667 23.49 -8.35 -9.12
N ASP A 668 24.42 -8.23 -10.05
CA ASP A 668 24.46 -7.14 -11.02
C ASP A 668 23.20 -7.16 -11.91
N HIS A 669 22.76 -8.34 -12.35
CA HIS A 669 21.51 -8.51 -13.08
C HIS A 669 20.29 -8.13 -12.24
N THR A 670 20.22 -8.56 -10.98
CA THR A 670 19.12 -8.21 -10.07
C THR A 670 19.06 -6.71 -9.82
N ASN A 671 20.19 -6.07 -9.55
CA ASN A 671 20.28 -4.63 -9.36
C ASN A 671 19.90 -3.86 -10.64
N PHE A 672 20.24 -4.37 -11.81
CA PHE A 672 19.78 -3.83 -13.09
C PHE A 672 18.25 -3.94 -13.23
N MET A 673 17.67 -5.10 -12.91
CA MET A 673 16.22 -5.30 -12.97
C MET A 673 15.47 -4.38 -11.99
N ILE A 674 15.99 -4.19 -10.78
CA ILE A 674 15.46 -3.22 -9.80
C ILE A 674 15.49 -1.81 -10.39
N GLN A 675 16.61 -1.38 -10.99
CA GLN A 675 16.73 -0.04 -11.59
C GLN A 675 15.74 0.16 -12.76
N VAL A 676 15.53 -0.86 -13.58
CA VAL A 676 14.57 -0.79 -14.70
C VAL A 676 13.12 -0.71 -14.19
N ALA A 677 12.80 -1.44 -13.12
CA ALA A 677 11.46 -1.46 -12.53
C ALA A 677 11.18 -0.28 -11.58
N ALA A 678 12.22 0.35 -11.01
CA ALA A 678 12.11 1.37 -9.97
C ALA A 678 11.13 2.52 -10.30
N PRO A 679 11.11 3.11 -11.52
CA PRO A 679 10.19 4.20 -11.81
C PRO A 679 8.71 3.82 -11.67
N GLN A 680 8.33 2.61 -12.11
CA GLN A 680 6.97 2.09 -12.01
C GLN A 680 6.65 1.70 -10.57
N LEU A 681 7.59 1.03 -9.90
CA LEU A 681 7.42 0.61 -8.50
C LEU A 681 7.25 1.81 -7.58
N ILE A 682 8.04 2.88 -7.73
CA ILE A 682 7.94 4.10 -6.91
C ILE A 682 6.59 4.79 -7.10
N GLN A 683 6.01 4.76 -8.30
CA GLN A 683 4.70 5.37 -8.57
C GLN A 683 3.57 4.63 -7.86
N GLU A 684 3.60 3.28 -7.86
CA GLU A 684 2.57 2.46 -7.22
C GLU A 684 2.84 2.17 -5.73
N ALA A 685 4.04 2.47 -5.25
CA ALA A 685 4.54 2.11 -3.93
C ALA A 685 3.66 2.57 -2.76
N PRO A 686 3.20 3.84 -2.67
CA PRO A 686 2.42 4.29 -1.52
C PRO A 686 1.09 3.52 -1.42
N GLY A 687 0.44 3.27 -2.55
CA GLY A 687 -0.81 2.51 -2.60
C GLY A 687 -0.61 1.02 -2.31
N TYR A 688 0.53 0.45 -2.70
CA TYR A 688 0.88 -0.93 -2.35
C TYR A 688 1.13 -1.10 -0.85
N GLU A 689 1.89 -0.18 -0.24
CA GLU A 689 2.21 -0.19 1.19
C GLU A 689 0.94 -0.03 2.04
N GLN A 690 0.05 0.91 1.67
CA GLN A 690 -1.25 1.11 2.30
C GLN A 690 -2.10 -0.16 2.28
N ARG A 691 -2.31 -0.75 1.10
CA ARG A 691 -3.12 -1.98 0.94
C ARG A 691 -2.52 -3.18 1.67
N THR A 692 -1.19 -3.30 1.67
CA THR A 692 -0.50 -4.42 2.34
C THR A 692 -0.56 -4.27 3.86
N PHE A 693 -0.40 -3.06 4.38
CA PHE A 693 -0.54 -2.78 5.80
C PHE A 693 -1.99 -2.96 6.27
N GLU A 694 -2.96 -2.47 5.51
CA GLU A 694 -4.39 -2.62 5.82
C GLU A 694 -4.82 -4.08 5.82
N ARG A 695 -4.39 -4.87 4.83
CA ARG A 695 -4.60 -6.33 4.83
C ARG A 695 -3.98 -6.96 6.08
N GLY A 696 -2.76 -6.59 6.42
CA GLY A 696 -2.11 -7.12 7.62
C GLY A 696 -2.81 -6.73 8.92
N LEU A 697 -3.50 -5.59 8.97
CA LEU A 697 -4.35 -5.17 10.09
C LEU A 697 -5.64 -5.99 10.16
N GLN A 698 -6.27 -6.27 9.01
CA GLN A 698 -7.47 -7.13 8.91
C GLN A 698 -7.17 -8.58 9.31
N ASP A 699 -6.02 -9.11 8.87
CA ASP A 699 -5.53 -10.45 9.20
C ASP A 699 -5.04 -10.57 10.65
N GLY A 700 -5.00 -9.47 11.41
CA GLY A 700 -4.48 -9.44 12.78
C GLY A 700 -2.95 -9.64 12.90
N SER A 701 -2.23 -9.62 11.78
CA SER A 701 -0.76 -9.72 11.74
C SER A 701 -0.06 -8.47 12.26
N PHE A 702 -0.69 -7.30 12.11
CA PHE A 702 -0.20 -6.03 12.66
C PHE A 702 -1.19 -5.48 13.68
N GLY A 703 -0.66 -5.02 14.82
CA GLY A 703 -1.40 -4.19 15.76
C GLY A 703 -1.25 -2.70 15.42
N ILE A 704 -2.16 -1.87 15.95
CA ILE A 704 -1.99 -0.40 15.99
C ILE A 704 -1.69 0.09 17.42
N GLY A 705 -1.50 -0.84 18.36
CA GLY A 705 -1.35 -0.55 19.79
C GLY A 705 -0.14 0.34 20.10
N LYS A 706 1.03 0.04 19.51
CA LYS A 706 2.26 0.80 19.72
C LYS A 706 2.13 2.18 19.07
N SER A 707 1.57 2.27 17.87
CA SER A 707 1.31 3.51 17.13
C SER A 707 0.37 4.45 17.91
N ARG A 708 -0.69 3.91 18.52
CA ARG A 708 -1.59 4.66 19.43
C ARG A 708 -0.85 5.17 20.67
N ARG A 709 -0.02 4.33 21.31
CA ARG A 709 0.76 4.73 22.50
C ARG A 709 1.79 5.81 22.16
N PHE A 710 2.51 5.64 21.06
CA PHE A 710 3.46 6.60 20.53
C PHE A 710 2.80 7.97 20.33
N TRP A 711 1.67 8.00 19.61
CA TRP A 711 0.95 9.24 19.34
C TRP A 711 0.47 9.94 20.63
N ARG A 712 -0.16 9.20 21.54
CA ARG A 712 -0.67 9.75 22.82
C ARG A 712 0.45 10.34 23.68
N THR A 713 1.59 9.68 23.74
CA THR A 713 2.74 10.10 24.55
C THR A 713 3.29 11.43 24.04
N HIS A 714 3.57 11.53 22.73
CA HIS A 714 4.13 12.76 22.16
C HIS A 714 3.11 13.90 22.09
N ARG A 715 1.82 13.61 21.85
CA ARG A 715 0.76 14.61 21.94
C ARG A 715 0.71 15.23 23.34
N LYS A 716 0.78 14.41 24.40
CA LYS A 716 0.78 14.88 25.78
C LYS A 716 1.99 15.76 26.08
N ILE A 717 3.20 15.34 25.68
CA ILE A 717 4.43 16.11 25.89
C ILE A 717 4.32 17.50 25.25
N ILE A 718 3.89 17.58 23.99
CA ILE A 718 3.77 18.88 23.30
C ILE A 718 2.62 19.72 23.88
N ALA A 719 1.49 19.10 24.22
CA ALA A 719 0.38 19.81 24.86
C ALA A 719 0.80 20.41 26.22
N ASP A 720 1.58 19.67 27.01
CA ASP A 720 2.13 20.15 28.28
C ASP A 720 3.17 21.27 28.07
N GLU A 721 4.00 21.19 27.03
CA GLU A 721 4.89 22.29 26.64
C GLU A 721 4.14 23.54 26.19
N MET A 722 3.06 23.40 25.42
CA MET A 722 2.20 24.52 25.01
C MET A 722 1.52 25.17 26.22
N ARG A 723 1.03 24.35 27.16
CA ARG A 723 0.45 24.81 28.44
C ARG A 723 1.45 25.58 29.30
N LYS A 724 2.73 25.16 29.30
CA LYS A 724 3.81 25.89 30.01
C LYS A 724 4.14 27.23 29.34
N ARG A 725 3.97 27.35 28.01
CA ARG A 725 4.21 28.59 27.26
C ARG A 725 3.04 29.58 27.36
N ASP A 726 1.82 29.09 27.56
CA ASP A 726 0.61 29.90 27.79
C ASP A 726 -0.06 29.54 29.14
N PRO A 727 0.50 29.99 30.27
CA PRO A 727 -0.06 29.71 31.60
C PRO A 727 -1.41 30.44 31.84
N GLU A 728 -1.72 31.47 31.06
CA GLU A 728 -2.96 32.25 31.17
C GLU A 728 -4.11 31.66 30.32
N ASN A 729 -3.86 30.58 29.58
CA ASN A 729 -4.82 29.85 28.76
C ASN A 729 -5.60 30.75 27.77
N VAL A 730 -4.91 31.75 27.21
CA VAL A 730 -5.51 32.77 26.33
C VAL A 730 -5.95 32.15 24.99
N HIS A 731 -5.28 31.08 24.54
CA HIS A 731 -5.52 30.44 23.24
C HIS A 731 -6.42 29.18 23.31
N GLY A 732 -7.04 28.91 24.47
CA GLY A 732 -7.90 27.73 24.68
C GLY A 732 -7.09 26.42 24.86
N GLU A 733 -7.76 25.26 24.69
CA GLU A 733 -7.07 23.97 24.83
C GLU A 733 -5.94 23.81 23.80
N PRO A 734 -4.72 23.38 24.21
CA PRO A 734 -3.60 23.24 23.30
C PRO A 734 -3.86 22.12 22.29
N GLN A 735 -4.09 22.50 21.03
CA GLN A 735 -4.18 21.58 19.90
C GLN A 735 -2.87 21.59 19.11
N PRO A 736 -1.92 20.68 19.41
CA PRO A 736 -0.68 20.61 18.64
C PRO A 736 -0.94 20.09 17.21
N PRO A 737 -0.30 20.69 16.19
CA PRO A 737 -0.44 20.20 14.81
C PRO A 737 0.19 18.82 14.66
N ALA A 738 -0.49 17.93 13.93
CA ALA A 738 -0.14 16.52 13.75
C ALA A 738 1.32 16.33 13.26
N SER A 739 1.74 17.16 12.31
CA SER A 739 3.09 17.14 11.75
C SER A 739 4.19 17.42 12.78
N LYS A 740 3.92 18.23 13.81
CA LYS A 740 4.86 18.50 14.92
C LYS A 740 4.87 17.37 15.95
N ILE A 741 3.72 16.76 16.22
CA ILE A 741 3.62 15.58 17.10
C ILE A 741 4.46 14.44 16.54
N TYR A 742 4.26 14.15 15.26
CA TYR A 742 5.00 13.10 14.57
C TYR A 742 6.51 13.39 14.51
N ALA A 743 6.90 14.60 14.10
CA ALA A 743 8.31 14.99 14.05
C ALA A 743 9.00 14.89 15.42
N HIS A 744 8.31 15.30 16.50
CA HIS A 744 8.84 15.14 17.84
C HIS A 744 9.02 13.66 18.23
N GLY A 745 8.03 12.82 17.91
CA GLY A 745 8.10 11.40 18.22
C GLY A 745 9.22 10.67 17.48
N LEU A 746 9.37 10.94 16.18
CA LEU A 746 10.44 10.35 15.37
C LEU A 746 11.83 10.73 15.89
N ILE A 747 12.00 11.97 16.36
CA ILE A 747 13.25 12.43 16.97
C ILE A 747 13.46 11.81 18.34
N ASP A 748 12.40 11.54 19.10
CA ASP A 748 12.53 10.85 20.38
C ASP A 748 13.05 9.42 20.21
N LEU A 749 12.64 8.72 19.14
CA LEU A 749 13.13 7.39 18.80
C LEU A 749 14.64 7.37 18.47
N VAL A 750 15.17 8.43 17.82
CA VAL A 750 16.58 8.47 17.41
C VAL A 750 17.49 9.13 18.44
N PHE A 751 17.00 10.14 19.18
CA PHE A 751 17.83 10.97 20.08
C PHE A 751 17.53 10.76 21.57
N SER A 752 16.86 9.68 21.94
CA SER A 752 16.74 9.28 23.34
C SER A 752 18.11 8.99 23.94
N ASN A 753 18.34 9.35 25.20
CA ASN A 753 19.56 8.96 25.91
C ASN A 753 19.51 7.51 26.41
N ALA A 754 18.33 6.89 26.41
CA ALA A 754 18.09 5.51 26.81
C ALA A 754 17.85 4.66 25.56
N PRO A 755 18.17 3.35 25.60
CA PRO A 755 17.85 2.45 24.51
C PRO A 755 16.34 2.44 24.31
N VAL A 756 15.91 2.62 23.06
CA VAL A 756 14.50 2.51 22.71
C VAL A 756 14.13 1.04 22.76
N SER A 757 13.23 0.66 23.67
CA SER A 757 12.69 -0.70 23.71
C SER A 757 11.89 -1.00 22.46
N ASP A 758 11.91 -2.25 21.98
CA ASP A 758 11.15 -2.71 20.82
C ASP A 758 9.62 -2.45 20.92
N ASP A 759 9.12 -2.21 22.13
CA ASP A 759 7.71 -1.87 22.39
C ASP A 759 7.33 -0.41 22.06
N LEU A 760 8.33 0.47 21.88
CA LEU A 760 8.10 1.90 21.64
C LEU A 760 8.16 2.28 20.16
N VAL A 761 8.73 1.43 19.31
CA VAL A 761 8.74 1.63 17.86
C VAL A 761 7.32 1.42 17.32
N PRO A 762 6.71 2.42 16.66
CA PRO A 762 5.39 2.26 16.03
C PRO A 762 5.41 1.16 14.98
N GLU A 763 4.30 0.42 14.83
CA GLU A 763 4.20 -0.65 13.84
C GLU A 763 4.35 -0.15 12.39
N THR A 764 4.08 1.15 12.14
CA THR A 764 4.31 1.76 10.81
C THR A 764 5.80 1.92 10.48
N LEU A 765 6.65 2.07 11.50
CA LEU A 765 8.11 2.27 11.37
C LEU A 765 8.91 0.97 11.56
N GLU A 766 8.25 -0.20 11.57
CA GLU A 766 8.93 -1.48 11.80
C GLU A 766 9.95 -1.81 10.70
N LEU A 767 9.65 -1.48 9.43
CA LEU A 767 10.59 -1.66 8.32
C LEU A 767 11.83 -0.76 8.46
N ASP A 768 11.68 0.42 9.08
CA ASP A 768 12.76 1.37 9.30
C ASP A 768 13.52 1.14 10.61
N ARG A 769 13.21 0.11 11.39
CA ARG A 769 13.82 -0.13 12.70
C ARG A 769 15.35 -0.22 12.64
N GLN A 770 15.88 -0.97 11.68
CA GLN A 770 17.34 -1.09 11.48
C GLN A 770 17.96 0.28 11.12
N ARG A 771 17.29 1.05 10.26
CA ARG A 771 17.74 2.39 9.87
C ARG A 771 17.75 3.35 11.05
N LEU A 772 16.69 3.36 11.86
CA LEU A 772 16.59 4.17 13.07
C LEU A 772 17.70 3.84 14.08
N ASN A 773 18.03 2.56 14.26
CA ASN A 773 19.14 2.12 15.12
C ASN A 773 20.50 2.60 14.58
N THR A 774 20.72 2.53 13.26
CA THR A 774 21.92 3.06 12.63
C THR A 774 22.04 4.58 12.80
N LEU A 775 20.94 5.33 12.63
CA LEU A 775 20.89 6.77 12.86
C LEU A 775 21.14 7.12 14.34
N HIS A 776 20.61 6.31 15.27
CA HIS A 776 20.87 6.45 16.70
C HIS A 776 22.35 6.24 17.03
N ALA A 777 22.97 5.17 16.50
CA ALA A 777 24.39 4.91 16.67
C ALA A 777 25.26 6.04 16.08
N GLN A 778 24.90 6.56 14.90
CA GLN A 778 25.57 7.72 14.29
C GLN A 778 25.45 8.98 15.15
N ALA A 779 24.25 9.27 15.68
CA ALA A 779 24.05 10.39 16.60
C ALA A 779 24.92 10.26 17.86
N PHE A 780 25.01 9.06 18.43
CA PHE A 780 25.85 8.78 19.60
C PHE A 780 27.34 8.95 19.30
N LYS A 781 27.83 8.51 18.12
CA LYS A 781 29.22 8.75 17.68
C LYS A 781 29.53 10.25 17.55
N ILE A 782 28.60 11.03 16.97
CA ILE A 782 28.73 12.49 16.85
C ILE A 782 28.77 13.14 18.23
N VAL A 783 27.82 12.82 19.11
CA VAL A 783 27.74 13.37 20.47
C VAL A 783 29.00 13.03 21.27
N ALA A 784 29.47 11.80 21.15
CA ALA A 784 30.67 11.35 21.84
C ALA A 784 31.90 12.11 21.38
N THR A 785 32.13 12.17 20.08
CA THR A 785 33.27 12.88 19.49
C THR A 785 33.21 14.37 19.82
N ALA A 786 32.03 14.99 19.70
CA ALA A 786 31.81 16.37 20.08
C ALA A 786 32.07 16.63 21.57
N SER A 787 31.64 15.72 22.45
CA SER A 787 31.88 15.84 23.90
C SER A 787 33.36 15.78 24.24
N ILE A 788 34.11 14.87 23.61
CA ILE A 788 35.56 14.71 23.79
C ILE A 788 36.30 15.95 23.26
N LEU A 789 35.93 16.46 22.09
CA LEU A 789 36.54 17.66 21.53
C LEU A 789 36.21 18.90 22.37
N LEU A 790 34.97 19.02 22.87
CA LEU A 790 34.57 20.15 23.70
C LEU A 790 35.25 20.14 25.07
N THR A 791 35.37 18.97 25.72
CA THR A 791 36.12 18.85 26.97
C THR A 791 37.60 19.14 26.75
N ALA A 792 38.21 18.62 25.68
CA ALA A 792 39.58 18.94 25.30
C ALA A 792 39.80 20.45 25.09
N LYS A 793 38.92 21.13 24.34
CA LYS A 793 38.98 22.58 24.11
C LYS A 793 38.85 23.38 25.41
N ASN A 794 37.91 22.98 26.28
CA ASN A 794 37.69 23.63 27.57
C ASN A 794 38.91 23.47 28.50
N LEU A 795 39.50 22.27 28.55
CA LEU A 795 40.71 22.00 29.35
C LEU A 795 41.92 22.81 28.84
N LEU A 796 41.98 23.08 27.54
CA LEU A 796 43.01 23.89 26.89
C LEU A 796 42.68 25.39 26.86
N LYS A 797 41.54 25.82 27.43
CA LYS A 797 41.04 27.21 27.42
C LYS A 797 40.97 27.82 26.00
N ARG A 798 40.66 27.00 24.99
CA ARG A 798 40.48 27.43 23.60
C ARG A 798 39.03 27.78 23.33
N ASP A 799 38.77 28.54 22.26
CA ASP A 799 37.41 28.86 21.84
C ASP A 799 36.65 27.57 21.48
N ALA A 800 35.49 27.36 22.10
CA ALA A 800 34.60 26.24 21.83
C ALA A 800 34.13 26.21 20.36
N ARG A 801 34.14 27.36 19.67
CA ARG A 801 33.75 27.50 18.26
C ARG A 801 34.87 27.19 17.27
N ALA A 802 36.12 27.03 17.73
CA ALA A 802 37.23 26.66 16.86
C ALA A 802 36.98 25.29 16.24
N GLN A 803 37.23 25.14 14.93
CA GLN A 803 36.98 23.91 14.18
C GLN A 803 38.17 22.94 14.25
N TRP A 804 37.99 21.76 14.84
CA TRP A 804 38.97 20.67 14.89
C TRP A 804 38.53 19.51 13.98
N LYS A 805 38.32 19.84 12.68
CA LYS A 805 37.68 18.92 11.72
C LYS A 805 38.53 17.69 11.42
N ALA A 806 39.84 17.85 11.27
CA ALA A 806 40.74 16.73 11.00
C ALA A 806 40.80 15.73 12.16
N GLU A 807 40.66 16.21 13.40
CA GLU A 807 40.60 15.37 14.61
C GLU A 807 39.25 14.67 14.69
N ALA A 808 38.16 15.40 14.43
CA ALA A 808 36.81 14.86 14.40
C ALA A 808 36.67 13.72 13.37
N ASP A 809 37.17 13.91 12.15
CA ASP A 809 37.12 12.92 11.08
C ASP A 809 38.01 11.70 11.42
N ARG A 810 39.19 11.93 12.02
CA ARG A 810 40.06 10.84 12.50
C ARG A 810 39.38 10.00 13.59
N ILE A 811 38.72 10.63 14.57
CA ILE A 811 38.03 9.91 15.65
C ILE A 811 36.77 9.19 15.13
N LEU A 812 35.98 9.82 14.25
CA LEU A 812 34.78 9.20 13.67
C LEU A 812 35.08 7.98 12.78
N SER A 813 36.26 7.95 12.14
CA SER A 813 36.72 6.82 11.32
C SER A 813 37.05 5.56 12.12
N LEU A 814 37.14 5.65 13.44
CA LEU A 814 37.47 4.52 14.30
C LEU A 814 36.24 3.63 14.58
N ASN A 815 36.47 2.33 14.74
CA ASN A 815 35.45 1.37 15.11
C ASN A 815 35.16 1.43 16.62
N PHE A 816 34.16 2.20 17.03
CA PHE A 816 33.78 2.40 18.44
C PHE A 816 33.41 1.12 19.22
N ASN A 817 33.30 -0.04 18.55
CA ASN A 817 33.15 -1.35 19.21
C ASN A 817 34.45 -1.83 19.89
N ASP A 818 35.60 -1.55 19.29
CA ASP A 818 36.90 -2.13 19.70
C ASP A 818 37.95 -1.07 20.10
N VAL A 819 37.56 0.21 20.15
CA VAL A 819 38.50 1.32 20.36
C VAL A 819 38.89 1.46 21.82
N SER A 820 40.20 1.44 22.09
CA SER A 820 40.76 1.77 23.39
C SER A 820 40.75 3.28 23.65
N SER A 821 40.56 3.68 24.92
CA SER A 821 40.62 5.09 25.34
C SER A 821 41.92 5.78 24.94
N ASP A 822 43.00 5.00 24.94
CA ASP A 822 44.37 5.48 24.77
C ASP A 822 44.65 5.86 23.31
N ARG A 823 43.97 5.23 22.36
CA ARG A 823 44.09 5.56 20.92
C ARG A 823 43.42 6.88 20.58
N ILE A 824 42.28 7.21 21.19
CA ILE A 824 41.64 8.52 21.00
C ILE A 824 42.47 9.62 21.67
N GLN A 825 43.01 9.33 22.85
CA GLN A 825 43.88 10.25 23.57
C GLN A 825 45.17 10.56 22.78
N SER A 826 45.81 9.56 22.17
CA SER A 826 47.03 9.79 21.37
C SER A 826 46.78 10.63 20.11
N ILE A 827 45.63 10.48 19.46
CA ILE A 827 45.22 11.34 18.32
C ILE A 827 45.12 12.80 18.75
N LEU A 828 44.58 13.07 19.94
CA LEU A 828 44.45 14.42 20.47
C LEU A 828 45.78 14.97 21.00
N GLU A 829 46.56 14.18 21.73
CA GLU A 829 47.86 14.61 22.28
C GLU A 829 48.92 14.85 21.20
N SER A 830 48.91 14.07 20.11
CA SER A 830 49.81 14.29 18.96
C SER A 830 49.57 15.63 18.26
N THR A 831 48.35 16.16 18.31
CA THR A 831 47.98 17.42 17.65
C THR A 831 47.95 18.59 18.65
N HIS A 832 47.60 18.30 19.90
CA HIS A 832 47.42 19.27 20.98
C HIS A 832 47.98 18.70 22.30
N PRO A 833 49.26 18.97 22.63
CA PRO A 833 49.84 18.50 23.88
C PRO A 833 49.12 19.12 25.09
N MET A 834 48.80 18.28 26.07
CA MET A 834 48.05 18.66 27.28
C MET A 834 48.87 18.44 28.55
N PRO A 835 48.66 19.24 29.61
CA PRO A 835 49.18 18.93 30.95
C PRO A 835 48.66 17.59 31.47
N SER A 836 49.45 16.87 32.27
CA SER A 836 49.11 15.53 32.79
C SER A 836 47.75 15.47 33.53
N ASN A 837 47.40 16.53 34.27
CA ASN A 837 46.10 16.64 34.95
C ASN A 837 44.92 16.79 33.97
N ALA A 838 45.12 17.48 32.84
CA ALA A 838 44.10 17.64 31.81
C ALA A 838 43.96 16.34 30.99
N SER A 839 45.09 15.71 30.67
CA SER A 839 45.15 14.42 29.98
C SER A 839 44.40 13.33 30.76
N THR A 840 44.65 13.17 32.07
CA THR A 840 43.93 12.21 32.92
C THR A 840 42.43 12.48 33.04
N GLN A 841 42.03 13.76 33.14
CA GLN A 841 40.61 14.14 33.12
C GLN A 841 39.95 13.83 31.78
N LEU A 842 40.64 14.07 30.66
CA LEU A 842 40.15 13.74 29.33
C LEU A 842 39.98 12.23 29.17
N THR A 843 40.96 11.40 29.57
CA THR A 843 40.85 9.94 29.53
C THR A 843 39.64 9.44 30.32
N ALA A 844 39.37 10.02 31.50
CA ALA A 844 38.19 9.69 32.29
C ALA A 844 36.88 10.02 31.57
N THR A 845 36.82 11.16 30.85
CA THR A 845 35.65 11.51 30.03
C THR A 845 35.49 10.56 28.83
N ILE A 846 36.59 10.24 28.14
CA ILE A 846 36.61 9.30 27.00
C ILE A 846 36.02 7.95 27.43
N ARG A 847 36.47 7.37 28.55
CA ARG A 847 35.96 6.07 29.03
C ARG A 847 34.47 6.09 29.33
N ARG A 848 33.94 7.16 29.92
CA ARG A 848 32.50 7.29 30.24
C ARG A 848 31.62 7.43 29.00
N VAL A 849 32.16 8.02 27.94
CA VAL A 849 31.44 8.30 26.70
C VAL A 849 31.52 7.13 25.73
N LEU A 850 32.61 6.35 25.74
CA LEU A 850 32.78 5.19 24.84
C LEU A 850 31.82 4.04 25.12
N SER A 851 31.54 3.71 26.39
CA SER A 851 30.68 2.57 26.74
C SER A 851 29.23 2.71 26.19
N PRO A 852 28.55 3.86 26.32
CA PRO A 852 27.26 4.09 25.68
C PRO A 852 27.28 4.06 24.15
N VAL A 853 28.39 4.46 23.52
CA VAL A 853 28.51 4.43 22.05
C VAL A 853 28.72 3.01 21.56
N ALA A 854 29.57 2.23 22.23
CA ALA A 854 29.83 0.83 21.91
C ALA A 854 28.54 0.00 22.02
N THR A 855 27.72 0.25 23.05
CA THR A 855 26.40 -0.41 23.20
C THR A 855 25.43 -0.01 22.09
N ALA A 856 25.33 1.28 21.73
CA ALA A 856 24.50 1.73 20.61
C ALA A 856 24.98 1.16 19.25
N CYS A 857 26.29 1.07 19.03
CA CYS A 857 26.86 0.49 17.82
C CYS A 857 26.64 -1.03 17.77
N ALA A 858 26.81 -1.73 18.90
CA ALA A 858 26.51 -3.16 18.99
C ALA A 858 25.03 -3.45 18.73
N ALA A 859 24.11 -2.61 19.22
CA ALA A 859 22.68 -2.75 18.93
C ALA A 859 22.37 -2.61 17.43
N ALA A 860 23.01 -1.64 16.74
CA ALA A 860 22.87 -1.49 15.29
C ALA A 860 23.44 -2.71 14.52
N SER A 861 24.56 -3.27 14.96
CA SER A 861 25.19 -4.45 14.34
C SER A 861 24.42 -5.75 14.58
N LEU A 862 23.87 -5.97 15.78
CA LEU A 862 23.11 -7.19 16.12
C LEU A 862 21.84 -7.32 15.26
N THR A 863 21.18 -6.20 14.95
CA THR A 863 20.01 -6.22 14.07
C THR A 863 20.36 -6.51 12.60
N ALA A 864 21.59 -6.22 12.15
CA ALA A 864 22.06 -6.60 10.81
C ALA A 864 22.38 -8.10 10.71
N SER A 865 22.80 -8.73 11.81
CA SER A 865 23.04 -10.18 11.88
C SER A 865 21.76 -11.02 11.97
N GLN A 866 20.65 -10.47 12.48
CA GLN A 866 19.36 -11.21 12.55
C GLN A 866 18.72 -11.47 11.18
N THR A 867 19.09 -10.70 10.14
CA THR A 867 18.77 -11.04 8.74
C THR A 867 19.66 -12.15 8.16
N SER A 868 20.75 -12.51 8.83
CA SER A 868 21.57 -13.68 8.50
C SER A 868 21.34 -14.80 9.51
N VAL A 869 20.39 -15.69 9.22
CA VAL A 869 20.13 -16.89 10.02
C VAL A 869 21.42 -17.69 10.19
N GLU A 870 21.88 -17.85 11.43
CA GLU A 870 22.92 -18.81 11.79
C GLU A 870 22.43 -20.23 11.50
N VAL A 871 23.05 -20.91 10.55
CA VAL A 871 22.83 -22.33 10.29
C VAL A 871 23.50 -23.10 11.42
N HIS A 872 22.74 -23.45 12.47
CA HIS A 872 23.18 -24.43 13.45
C HIS A 872 23.14 -25.83 12.81
N THR A 873 24.32 -26.38 12.55
CA THR A 873 24.47 -27.78 12.15
C THR A 873 24.47 -28.68 13.38
N GLU A 874 23.32 -29.28 13.69
CA GLU A 874 23.29 -30.45 14.58
C GLU A 874 23.80 -31.68 13.80
N ILE A 875 24.99 -32.15 14.15
CA ILE A 875 25.51 -33.46 13.74
C ILE A 875 25.02 -34.47 14.78
N PRO A 876 24.24 -35.51 14.42
CA PRO A 876 23.84 -36.54 15.36
C PRO A 876 24.98 -37.56 15.50
N ALA A 877 25.74 -37.49 16.59
CA ALA A 877 26.66 -38.54 17.01
C ALA A 877 26.16 -39.17 18.31
N GLN A 878 25.74 -40.44 18.22
CA GLN A 878 25.37 -41.28 19.36
C GLN A 878 26.63 -41.66 20.18
N GLY A 879 26.58 -41.45 21.50
CA GLY A 879 27.57 -41.95 22.48
C GLY A 879 27.24 -41.51 23.92
N PRO A 880 27.43 -42.35 24.95
CA PRO A 880 26.78 -42.21 26.27
C PRO A 880 27.47 -41.21 27.22
N PRO A 881 26.81 -40.78 28.31
CA PRO A 881 27.24 -39.65 29.11
C PRO A 881 28.32 -40.04 30.12
N PHE A 882 29.46 -39.36 30.08
CA PHE A 882 30.43 -39.36 31.17
C PHE A 882 30.63 -37.95 31.71
N SER A 883 30.33 -37.83 32.99
CA SER A 883 30.65 -36.73 33.88
C SER A 883 32.14 -36.74 34.26
N SER A 884 32.83 -35.61 34.13
CA SER A 884 33.85 -35.18 35.12
C SER A 884 34.33 -33.74 34.90
N ASP A 885 34.32 -33.02 36.02
CA ASP A 885 35.08 -31.84 36.43
C ASP A 885 36.11 -31.21 35.49
N SER A 886 36.09 -29.88 35.44
CA SER A 886 37.28 -29.05 35.21
C SER A 886 37.17 -27.74 35.98
N THR A 887 37.62 -27.79 37.23
CA THR A 887 38.43 -26.79 37.93
C THR A 887 38.40 -25.33 37.45
N ASN A 888 37.81 -24.49 38.31
CA ASN A 888 38.06 -23.06 38.43
C ASN A 888 39.54 -22.70 38.32
N THR A 889 39.89 -21.85 37.35
CA THR A 889 41.04 -20.95 37.47
C THR A 889 40.53 -19.52 37.37
N THR A 890 40.49 -18.87 38.51
CA THR A 890 40.16 -17.47 38.75
C THR A 890 41.03 -16.54 37.90
N THR A 891 40.43 -15.89 36.91
CA THR A 891 40.82 -14.52 36.53
C THR A 891 39.56 -13.66 36.54
N SER A 892 39.51 -12.80 37.55
CA SER A 892 38.45 -11.85 37.82
C SER A 892 38.35 -10.81 36.71
N SER A 893 37.30 -10.88 35.90
CA SER A 893 36.66 -9.67 35.35
C SER A 893 35.17 -9.91 35.23
N THR A 894 34.46 -9.49 36.28
CA THR A 894 33.01 -9.39 36.32
C THR A 894 32.54 -8.55 35.11
N PRO A 895 31.58 -9.00 34.29
CA PRO A 895 30.96 -8.12 33.30
C PRO A 895 30.05 -7.15 34.07
N GLY A 896 30.61 -6.02 34.48
CA GLY A 896 29.86 -4.96 35.14
C GLY A 896 28.82 -4.37 34.18
N ASN A 897 27.59 -4.20 34.67
CA ASN A 897 26.51 -3.39 34.10
C ASN A 897 27.02 -2.34 33.10
N GLY A 898 26.89 -2.61 31.80
CA GLY A 898 27.15 -1.62 30.76
C GLY A 898 26.16 -0.48 30.91
N ALA A 899 26.64 0.75 31.09
CA ALA A 899 25.78 1.93 31.12
C ALA A 899 25.12 2.10 29.74
N THR A 900 23.80 1.97 29.68
CA THR A 900 23.01 1.96 28.44
C THR A 900 22.80 3.36 27.82
N GLY A 901 23.35 4.41 28.42
CA GLY A 901 23.18 5.81 28.00
C GLY A 901 24.27 6.73 28.55
N PHE A 902 24.37 7.97 28.05
CA PHE A 902 25.39 8.91 28.49
C PHE A 902 25.17 9.33 29.96
N ALA A 903 26.11 8.98 30.84
CA ALA A 903 26.16 9.48 32.21
C ALA A 903 26.81 10.87 32.30
N ASP A 904 27.75 11.15 31.39
CA ASP A 904 28.52 12.39 31.36
C ASP A 904 27.61 13.61 31.08
N PRO A 905 27.70 14.70 31.88
CA PRO A 905 26.83 15.86 31.73
C PRO A 905 27.09 16.64 30.43
N VAL A 906 28.32 16.65 29.92
CA VAL A 906 28.66 17.34 28.66
C VAL A 906 28.04 16.59 27.48
N ALA A 907 28.17 15.26 27.46
CA ALA A 907 27.54 14.43 26.44
C ALA A 907 26.01 14.55 26.44
N ARG A 908 25.37 14.55 27.62
CA ARG A 908 23.90 14.77 27.72
C ARG A 908 23.46 16.14 27.23
N LEU A 909 24.23 17.19 27.54
CA LEU A 909 23.95 18.54 27.05
C LEU A 909 24.08 18.62 25.53
N ILE A 910 25.11 18.03 24.95
CA ILE A 910 25.33 17.99 23.49
C ILE A 910 24.21 17.20 22.81
N LEU A 911 23.80 16.05 23.35
CA LEU A 911 22.67 15.27 22.82
C LEU A 911 21.36 16.08 22.82
N SER A 912 21.06 16.78 23.91
CA SER A 912 19.90 17.66 24.01
C SER A 912 19.94 18.82 22.99
N ARG A 913 21.11 19.44 22.79
CA ARG A 913 21.30 20.50 21.79
C ARG A 913 21.19 19.98 20.36
N LEU A 914 21.75 18.80 20.08
CA LEU A 914 21.64 18.13 18.79
C LEU A 914 20.18 17.81 18.47
N ARG A 915 19.46 17.21 19.43
CA ARG A 915 18.02 16.94 19.33
C ARG A 915 17.23 18.21 19.01
N GLY A 916 17.48 19.31 19.73
CA GLY A 916 16.80 20.59 19.50
C GLY A 916 17.08 21.18 18.12
N HIS A 917 18.32 21.07 17.65
CA HIS A 917 18.70 21.52 16.30
C HIS A 917 17.98 20.72 15.21
N VAL A 918 17.98 19.40 15.31
CA VAL A 918 17.33 18.49 14.37
C VAL A 918 15.81 18.69 14.38
N LEU A 919 15.19 18.85 15.56
CA LEU A 919 13.76 19.14 15.69
C LEU A 919 13.36 20.45 15.03
N SER A 920 14.16 21.51 15.20
CA SER A 920 13.91 22.79 14.53
C SER A 920 13.92 22.64 13.00
N ARG A 921 14.84 21.84 12.45
CA ARG A 921 14.92 21.60 11.00
C ARG A 921 13.79 20.72 10.47
N LEU A 922 13.42 19.65 11.19
CA LEU A 922 12.34 18.74 10.77
C LEU A 922 10.94 19.33 10.97
N SER A 923 10.75 20.21 11.95
CA SER A 923 9.46 20.88 12.21
C SER A 923 9.21 22.13 11.36
N ALA A 924 10.19 22.57 10.55
CA ALA A 924 10.05 23.68 9.62
C ALA A 924 8.95 23.37 8.59
N SER A 925 7.92 24.21 8.57
CA SER A 925 6.68 23.96 7.83
C SER A 925 6.67 24.62 6.45
N SER A 926 7.39 25.73 6.27
CA SER A 926 7.49 26.45 4.99
C SER A 926 8.83 26.20 4.29
N ALA A 927 8.83 26.29 2.95
CA ALA A 927 10.07 26.23 2.17
C ALA A 927 11.08 27.32 2.60
N SER A 928 10.59 28.53 2.91
CA SER A 928 11.42 29.62 3.43
C SER A 928 12.04 29.32 4.81
N GLU A 929 11.30 28.64 5.70
CA GLU A 929 11.83 28.21 7.00
C GLU A 929 12.89 27.12 6.84
N ARG A 930 12.67 26.14 5.94
CA ARG A 930 13.66 25.09 5.64
C ARG A 930 14.96 25.66 5.10
N VAL A 931 14.88 26.62 4.18
CA VAL A 931 16.06 27.31 3.62
C VAL A 931 16.79 28.10 4.71
N ARG A 932 16.06 28.87 5.54
CA ARG A 932 16.65 29.65 6.65
C ARG A 932 17.30 28.76 7.72
N ALA A 933 16.64 27.65 8.09
CA ALA A 933 17.17 26.71 9.06
C ALA A 933 18.44 26.02 8.55
N THR A 934 18.54 25.80 7.24
CA THR A 934 19.73 25.24 6.58
C THR A 934 20.86 26.27 6.49
N SER A 935 20.56 27.52 6.10
CA SER A 935 21.57 28.59 5.99
C SER A 935 22.16 29.00 7.34
N THR A 936 21.39 28.86 8.43
CA THR A 936 21.83 29.16 9.81
C THR A 936 22.40 27.94 10.55
N ALA A 937 22.44 26.77 9.91
CA ALA A 937 22.80 25.52 10.56
C ALA A 937 24.24 25.51 11.10
N SER A 938 25.19 26.03 10.32
CA SER A 938 26.60 26.13 10.74
C SER A 938 26.78 27.00 11.98
N GLN A 939 26.09 28.14 12.05
CA GLN A 939 26.12 29.05 13.19
C GLN A 939 25.43 28.43 14.43
N SER A 940 24.29 27.78 14.23
CA SER A 940 23.55 27.11 15.30
C SER A 940 24.34 25.94 15.89
N LEU A 941 25.00 25.12 15.07
CA LEU A 941 25.81 23.99 15.51
C LEU A 941 27.12 24.45 16.16
N ALA A 942 27.75 25.51 15.64
CA ALA A 942 28.88 26.15 16.30
C ALA A 942 28.51 26.70 17.68
N GLY A 943 27.34 27.33 17.82
CA GLY A 943 26.79 27.76 19.11
C GLY A 943 26.44 26.60 20.05
N ALA A 944 26.11 25.43 19.50
CA ALA A 944 25.85 24.22 20.27
C ALA A 944 27.13 23.50 20.75
N GLY A 945 28.30 23.83 20.20
CA GLY A 945 29.59 23.20 20.50
C GLY A 945 29.97 22.06 19.53
N MET A 946 29.37 22.03 18.34
CA MET A 946 29.58 21.02 17.29
C MET A 946 29.89 21.63 15.91
N PRO A 947 30.84 22.58 15.78
CA PRO A 947 31.12 23.23 14.50
C PRO A 947 31.69 22.28 13.43
N GLU A 948 32.23 21.12 13.81
CA GLU A 948 32.85 20.15 12.90
C GLU A 948 31.84 19.28 12.15
N PHE A 949 30.65 19.06 12.73
CA PHE A 949 29.72 18.02 12.30
C PHE A 949 28.58 18.52 11.41
N VAL A 950 28.72 19.68 10.77
CA VAL A 950 27.65 20.29 9.96
C VAL A 950 27.18 19.36 8.84
N ASN A 951 28.11 18.68 8.17
CA ASN A 951 27.79 17.78 7.06
C ASN A 951 27.14 16.48 7.56
N GLN A 952 27.70 15.85 8.60
CA GLN A 952 27.18 14.60 9.16
C GLN A 952 25.79 14.80 9.79
N VAL A 953 25.58 15.90 10.53
CA VAL A 953 24.25 16.25 11.07
C VAL A 953 23.28 16.59 9.94
N GLY A 954 23.77 17.22 8.86
CA GLY A 954 22.99 17.48 7.64
C GLY A 954 22.45 16.19 7.01
N GLN A 955 23.33 15.21 6.76
CA GLN A 955 22.94 13.90 6.23
C GLN A 955 21.96 13.18 7.15
N LEU A 956 22.22 13.17 8.46
CA LEU A 956 21.32 12.57 9.46
C LEU A 956 19.92 13.21 9.41
N THR A 957 19.85 14.55 9.34
CA THR A 957 18.56 15.26 9.22
C THR A 957 17.82 14.97 7.93
N GLU A 958 18.55 14.76 6.83
CA GLU A 958 17.97 14.48 5.52
C GLU A 958 17.39 13.06 5.48
N GLU A 959 18.15 12.06 5.95
CA GLU A 959 17.69 10.67 6.04
C GLU A 959 16.46 10.54 6.96
N LEU A 960 16.47 11.19 8.13
CA LEU A 960 15.31 11.22 9.02
C LEU A 960 14.11 11.96 8.40
N GLY A 961 14.38 12.95 7.54
CA GLY A 961 13.37 13.64 6.74
C GLY A 961 12.72 12.73 5.71
N LYS A 962 13.51 11.93 4.98
CA LYS A 962 13.00 10.95 4.00
C LYS A 962 12.11 9.90 4.67
N VAL A 963 12.55 9.31 5.79
CA VAL A 963 11.75 8.35 6.57
C VAL A 963 10.42 8.96 6.98
N ARG A 964 10.44 10.19 7.49
CA ARG A 964 9.20 10.92 7.86
C ARG A 964 8.27 11.13 6.67
N GLU A 965 8.80 11.55 5.53
CA GLU A 965 7.99 11.83 4.34
C GLU A 965 7.36 10.53 3.82
N VAL A 966 8.12 9.44 3.74
CA VAL A 966 7.64 8.14 3.27
C VAL A 966 6.60 7.55 4.22
N ASP A 967 6.88 7.49 5.53
CA ASP A 967 5.91 6.96 6.51
C ASP A 967 4.64 7.81 6.56
N TRP A 968 4.73 9.14 6.42
CA TRP A 968 3.55 10.00 6.36
C TRP A 968 2.74 9.80 5.07
N LEU A 969 3.41 9.59 3.92
CA LEU A 969 2.73 9.30 2.65
C LEU A 969 2.04 7.93 2.67
N CYS A 970 2.68 6.92 3.25
CA CYS A 970 2.13 5.56 3.31
C CYS A 970 1.09 5.40 4.44
N HIS A 971 1.30 6.01 5.60
CA HIS A 971 0.52 5.72 6.81
C HIS A 971 -0.17 6.94 7.43
N GLY A 972 -0.17 8.10 6.76
CA GLY A 972 -0.79 9.34 7.24
C GLY A 972 -2.27 9.18 7.63
N MET A 973 -3.05 8.42 6.85
CA MET A 973 -4.47 8.14 7.16
C MET A 973 -4.67 7.43 8.49
N ILE A 974 -3.73 6.57 8.89
CA ILE A 974 -3.77 5.85 10.17
C ILE A 974 -3.56 6.84 11.32
N TYR A 975 -2.58 7.74 11.19
CA TYR A 975 -2.33 8.79 12.16
C TYR A 975 -3.49 9.79 12.27
N GLU A 976 -4.14 10.12 11.16
CA GLU A 976 -5.37 10.94 11.13
C GLU A 976 -6.54 10.21 11.79
N GLY A 977 -6.70 8.91 11.55
CA GLY A 977 -7.64 8.04 12.25
C GLY A 977 -7.45 8.08 13.76
N ILE A 978 -6.21 7.88 14.24
CA ILE A 978 -5.86 7.97 15.67
C ILE A 978 -6.13 9.37 16.24
N LEU A 979 -5.91 10.42 15.45
CA LEU A 979 -6.21 11.80 15.85
C LEU A 979 -7.72 12.03 15.98
N SER A 980 -8.53 11.48 15.08
CA SER A 980 -9.99 11.57 15.13
C SER A 980 -10.58 10.80 16.33
N GLU A 981 -10.04 9.61 16.65
CA GLU A 981 -10.37 8.84 17.84
C GLU A 981 -10.03 9.63 19.12
N SER A 982 -8.84 10.23 19.15
CA SER A 982 -8.37 11.01 20.29
C SER A 982 -9.14 12.33 20.48
N GLY A 983 -9.67 12.93 19.40
CA GLY A 983 -10.51 14.13 19.46
C GLY A 983 -11.91 13.87 20.02
N ARG A 984 -12.46 12.67 19.79
CA ARG A 984 -13.74 12.22 20.40
C ARG A 984 -13.62 11.88 21.88
N LEU A 985 -12.40 11.66 22.38
CA LEU A 985 -12.07 11.44 23.79
C LEU A 985 -11.71 12.75 24.53
N SER A 986 -12.44 13.84 24.27
CA SER A 986 -12.46 14.98 25.19
C SER A 986 -13.35 14.63 26.40
N PRO A 987 -13.00 15.03 27.63
CA PRO A 987 -13.64 14.50 28.83
C PRO A 987 -15.03 15.13 28.98
N VAL A 988 -16.06 14.41 28.58
CA VAL A 988 -17.36 14.51 29.25
C VAL A 988 -17.36 13.41 30.31
N SER A 989 -16.70 13.68 31.44
CA SER A 989 -16.99 13.22 32.81
C SER A 989 -15.88 13.66 33.75
#